data_AF-A0A2U9SE83-F1
#
_entry.id   AF-A0A2U9SE83-F1
#
_cell.length_a   1.000
_cell.length_b   1.000
_cell.length_c   1.000
_cell.angle_alpha   90.00
_cell.angle_beta   90.00
_cell.angle_gamma   90.00
#
_symmetry.space_group_name_H-M   'P 1'
#
loop_
_entity.id
_entity.type
_entity.pdbx_description
1 polymer ?
#
loop_
_entity_poly.entity_id
_entity_poly.type
_entity_poly.pdbx_seq_one_letter_code
_entity_poly.pdbx_strand_id
1 'polypeptide(L)'
;MTAETATGTAGLPTDRSAPEHRALEQRLSQVLELCRSGRPEEAEGPYGELCGSPPGDAAGLLSLAETARILGRPADTVAWAQAAVRAQPGSADGWSVLAIALVAAGRADEGFAAAAEALRRTGTGAADIQAAIQAHRAQALARLRRGQLAEAAATCDEALRLAGGAAQAPQALRQAQAETLGTLALVRMLEGRPEEAEALFRRALSHRPLLPEILGNHASFLARLGRDEEALEQAEQAVALRPRLAGTLHLIGTLHHRAGQPESAIAAFHRVLAVDPGHLDSRLRLADSLRVAGHWEEAATVCRDGLARIANPDDPVRTPLLANLGAALQTGGDAAGALEAYREALRLAPDLPEVHNNLARLHQETGNPDAAIEELRRATAGRPANQPLPLPLRRALLSLLIAAGRTVEAEAEAFGIARTAPEDAELCFGIAALFLQGGWRDQALPYVRKAIRLAPDEPRNWIAFTEALRDAAPPEPEGVDEGLRADLLAALGRPEVEGSGLSRAIAGVLMASPVLKTLAALPEDAGPSLDGASLALLADGSLAGLAEDALLLAHLRAAPVCDPALERALTRLRRVLLLALTGPGLPDRPSWRALCAAIAEQCFLNEYVFAENDGEFQVLAVLVRAAEAALERKEQPPAVLVALLGAYRPLYRWERAEALQSLSWPEEIARLLNRQVAEPLAEAAIQAELPALTRISHPVSVGVRAQYEENPYPRWMTTGLLPEPVPLSRFLHALFPHAALPASPAWPSAWNAPGWEAPEVLVAGCGTGREAVWAASTLKNARVLAVDLSRRSLAYATRQSRRLGLNNVEFAQADLLELETLGRRFDVVHSVGVLHHMEDPMAGLRVLRGLLRPHGVMEVGFYSAAARRPILAARQFIAERGHPSTLDGIRHVRRDILGLPDGHPARVVAHSPDFYGTSACRDLLMHVHELHVTLPWLAGALETLGLEFLGFRLADPAVAALYRKRFPEDPAMTSLARWDRLEAEYPMIFGGLYQAWVRARG
;
A
#
# COMPACT_ATOMS: atom_id res chain seq x y z
N MET A 1 -51.94 -36.25 83.16
CA MET A 1 -50.47 -36.42 83.21
C MET A 1 -49.88 -35.23 82.47
N THR A 2 -49.76 -34.07 83.12
CA THR A 2 -48.61 -33.59 83.95
C THR A 2 -47.36 -33.33 83.10
N ALA A 3 -46.58 -32.25 83.24
CA ALA A 3 -46.70 -30.91 83.83
C ALA A 3 -45.36 -30.20 83.50
N GLU A 4 -45.42 -28.88 83.31
CA GLU A 4 -44.48 -27.87 83.85
C GLU A 4 -42.96 -27.88 83.56
N THR A 5 -42.53 -26.79 82.90
CA THR A 5 -41.52 -25.78 83.31
C THR A 5 -40.27 -26.19 84.12
N ALA A 6 -39.08 -25.74 83.70
CA ALA A 6 -38.28 -24.72 84.42
C ALA A 6 -36.89 -24.46 83.80
N THR A 7 -36.51 -23.19 83.94
CA THR A 7 -35.26 -22.46 83.73
C THR A 7 -33.99 -23.01 84.37
N GLY A 8 -32.81 -22.68 83.82
CA GLY A 8 -31.54 -22.78 84.55
C GLY A 8 -30.31 -22.37 83.74
N THR A 9 -29.92 -21.10 83.82
CA THR A 9 -28.63 -20.55 83.39
C THR A 9 -27.47 -21.09 84.22
N ALA A 10 -26.39 -21.57 83.59
CA ALA A 10 -25.06 -21.65 84.22
C ALA A 10 -23.93 -21.72 83.17
N GLY A 11 -23.14 -20.64 83.11
CA GLY A 11 -21.71 -20.61 82.81
C GLY A 11 -21.20 -21.20 81.49
N LEU A 12 -20.97 -20.33 80.48
CA LEU A 12 -19.89 -20.58 79.52
C LEU A 12 -18.60 -19.97 80.08
N PRO A 13 -17.53 -20.76 80.28
CA PRO A 13 -16.23 -20.23 80.66
C PRO A 13 -15.68 -19.40 79.50
N THR A 14 -15.24 -18.19 79.83
CA THR A 14 -14.25 -17.45 79.07
C THR A 14 -12.96 -18.24 79.01
N ASP A 15 -12.75 -18.99 77.94
CA ASP A 15 -11.39 -19.35 77.54
C ASP A 15 -11.16 -19.02 76.06
N ARG A 16 -10.91 -17.73 75.83
CA ARG A 16 -10.40 -17.19 74.57
C ARG A 16 -8.88 -17.39 74.49
N SER A 17 -8.42 -18.62 74.65
CA SER A 17 -7.03 -19.00 74.39
C SER A 17 -6.96 -20.20 73.44
N ALA A 18 -6.96 -19.92 72.14
CA ALA A 18 -6.71 -20.92 71.10
C ALA A 18 -5.64 -20.39 70.11
N PRO A 19 -4.54 -21.13 69.87
CA PRO A 19 -3.55 -20.81 68.83
C PRO A 19 -4.16 -20.62 67.44
N GLU A 20 -5.27 -21.30 67.16
CA GLU A 20 -5.98 -21.31 65.88
C GLU A 20 -6.63 -19.97 65.54
N HIS A 21 -7.22 -19.25 66.51
CA HIS A 21 -7.85 -17.95 66.26
C HIS A 21 -6.81 -16.86 65.92
N ARG A 22 -5.65 -16.86 66.61
CA ARG A 22 -4.54 -15.95 66.29
C ARG A 22 -3.91 -16.28 64.94
N ALA A 23 -3.80 -17.56 64.60
CA ALA A 23 -3.30 -17.99 63.30
C ALA A 23 -4.22 -17.50 62.16
N LEU A 24 -5.54 -17.55 62.36
CA LEU A 24 -6.53 -17.06 61.41
C LEU A 24 -6.43 -15.54 61.20
N GLU A 25 -6.35 -14.76 62.30
CA GLU A 25 -6.19 -13.30 62.25
C GLU A 25 -4.86 -12.86 61.59
N GLN A 26 -3.76 -13.58 61.86
CA GLN A 26 -2.48 -13.34 61.21
C GLN A 26 -2.53 -13.62 59.70
N ARG A 27 -3.16 -14.73 59.31
CA ARG A 27 -3.27 -15.13 57.90
C ARG A 27 -4.19 -14.19 57.11
N LEU A 28 -5.29 -13.74 57.72
CA LEU A 28 -6.15 -12.70 57.15
C LEU A 28 -5.41 -11.36 56.97
N SER A 29 -4.64 -10.94 57.98
CA SER A 29 -3.78 -9.75 57.88
C SER A 29 -2.74 -9.86 56.77
N GLN A 30 -2.08 -11.03 56.65
CA GLN A 30 -1.10 -11.32 55.60
C GLN A 30 -1.72 -11.20 54.20
N VAL A 31 -2.90 -11.80 54.01
CA VAL A 31 -3.62 -11.75 52.73
C VAL A 31 -4.00 -10.32 52.36
N LEU A 32 -4.52 -9.54 53.32
CA LEU A 32 -4.83 -8.14 53.10
C LEU A 32 -3.59 -7.30 52.77
N GLU A 33 -2.44 -7.62 53.37
CA GLU A 33 -1.18 -6.92 53.09
C GLU A 33 -0.64 -7.24 51.68
N LEU A 34 -0.72 -8.50 51.25
CA LEU A 34 -0.41 -8.89 49.86
C LEU A 34 -1.34 -8.18 48.86
N CYS A 35 -2.63 -8.12 49.15
CA CYS A 35 -3.61 -7.40 48.36
C CYS A 35 -3.34 -5.87 48.32
N ARG A 36 -2.95 -5.27 49.45
CA ARG A 36 -2.66 -3.82 49.54
C ARG A 36 -1.31 -3.43 48.94
N SER A 37 -0.36 -4.36 48.87
CA SER A 37 0.97 -4.15 48.27
C SER A 37 1.00 -4.38 46.75
N GLY A 38 -0.17 -4.56 46.11
CA GLY A 38 -0.26 -4.75 44.66
C GLY A 38 0.14 -6.15 44.19
N ARG A 39 0.16 -7.14 45.09
CA ARG A 39 0.53 -8.55 44.80
C ARG A 39 -0.66 -9.51 44.97
N PRO A 40 -1.80 -9.28 44.26
CA PRO A 40 -3.01 -10.08 44.46
C PRO A 40 -2.86 -11.54 44.01
N GLU A 41 -1.95 -11.85 43.10
CA GLU A 41 -1.74 -13.23 42.63
C GLU A 41 -1.19 -14.14 43.73
N GLU A 42 -0.29 -13.60 44.57
CA GLU A 42 0.27 -14.32 45.72
C GLU A 42 -0.75 -14.47 46.86
N ALA A 43 -1.79 -13.65 46.88
CA ALA A 43 -2.87 -13.72 47.85
C ALA A 43 -3.88 -14.84 47.55
N GLU A 44 -3.93 -15.39 46.34
CA GLU A 44 -4.91 -16.40 45.92
C GLU A 44 -4.84 -17.71 46.72
N GLY A 45 -3.63 -18.24 46.91
CA GLY A 45 -3.42 -19.48 47.68
C GLY A 45 -3.85 -19.33 49.14
N PRO A 46 -3.28 -18.36 49.88
CA PRO A 46 -3.68 -18.09 51.26
C PRO A 46 -5.15 -17.67 51.42
N TYR A 47 -5.75 -16.98 50.44
CA TYR A 47 -7.18 -16.70 50.41
C TYR A 47 -8.02 -17.97 50.28
N GLY A 48 -7.62 -18.91 49.41
CA GLY A 48 -8.28 -20.21 49.26
C GLY A 48 -8.30 -21.03 50.56
N GLU A 49 -7.20 -21.00 51.32
CA GLU A 49 -7.14 -21.63 52.65
C GLU A 49 -8.13 -20.97 53.64
N LEU A 50 -8.22 -19.64 53.66
CA LEU A 50 -9.17 -18.91 54.50
C LEU A 50 -10.62 -19.20 54.11
N CYS A 51 -10.93 -19.39 52.82
CA CYS A 51 -12.26 -19.81 52.38
C CYS A 51 -12.66 -21.19 52.92
N GLY A 52 -11.69 -22.10 53.12
CA GLY A 52 -11.92 -23.44 53.69
C GLY A 52 -12.11 -23.44 55.21
N SER A 53 -11.68 -22.38 55.91
CA SER A 53 -11.87 -22.19 57.36
C SER A 53 -12.09 -20.71 57.68
N PRO A 54 -13.28 -20.17 57.37
CA PRO A 54 -13.53 -18.72 57.45
C PRO A 54 -13.62 -18.23 58.91
N PRO A 55 -13.34 -16.94 59.17
CA PRO A 55 -13.55 -16.31 60.47
C PRO A 55 -15.02 -16.43 60.91
N GLY A 56 -15.24 -16.66 62.20
CA GLY A 56 -16.59 -16.76 62.78
C GLY A 56 -17.22 -15.41 63.14
N ASP A 57 -16.44 -14.33 63.14
CA ASP A 57 -16.86 -12.99 63.52
C ASP A 57 -17.12 -12.10 62.30
N ALA A 58 -18.00 -11.09 62.46
CA ALA A 58 -18.41 -10.23 61.36
C ALA A 58 -17.26 -9.40 60.77
N ALA A 59 -16.28 -8.97 61.58
CA ALA A 59 -15.16 -8.15 61.12
C ALA A 59 -14.19 -8.96 60.23
N GLY A 60 -13.90 -10.21 60.62
CA GLY A 60 -13.13 -11.14 59.79
C GLY A 60 -13.81 -11.44 58.45
N LEU A 61 -15.13 -11.64 58.45
CA LEU A 61 -15.91 -11.88 57.22
C LEU A 61 -15.94 -10.66 56.28
N LEU A 62 -16.01 -9.43 56.81
CA LEU A 62 -15.91 -8.21 55.99
C LEU A 62 -14.52 -8.04 55.37
N SER A 63 -13.48 -8.43 56.10
CA SER A 63 -12.11 -8.45 55.59
C SER A 63 -11.92 -9.48 54.46
N LEU A 64 -12.60 -10.63 54.53
CA LEU A 64 -12.66 -11.59 53.42
C LEU A 64 -13.43 -11.04 52.22
N ALA A 65 -14.55 -10.34 52.45
CA ALA A 65 -15.29 -9.68 51.38
C ALA A 65 -14.41 -8.65 50.64
N GLU A 66 -13.68 -7.82 51.38
CA GLU A 66 -12.74 -6.85 50.81
C GLU A 66 -11.58 -7.52 50.06
N THR A 67 -11.04 -8.61 50.59
CA THR A 67 -10.01 -9.40 49.91
C THR A 67 -10.52 -9.96 48.59
N ALA A 68 -11.69 -10.61 48.62
CA ALA A 68 -12.35 -11.14 47.43
C ALA A 68 -12.57 -10.04 46.38
N ARG A 69 -12.92 -8.83 46.83
CA ARG A 69 -13.10 -7.66 45.95
C ARG A 69 -11.80 -7.26 45.27
N ILE A 70 -10.68 -7.20 46.00
CA ILE A 70 -9.36 -6.87 45.45
C ILE A 70 -8.87 -7.96 44.48
N LEU A 71 -9.16 -9.23 44.78
CA LEU A 71 -8.88 -10.38 43.92
C LEU A 71 -9.79 -10.44 42.68
N GLY A 72 -10.82 -9.60 42.57
CA GLY A 72 -11.74 -9.61 41.43
C GLY A 72 -12.72 -10.79 41.44
N ARG A 73 -13.15 -11.24 42.63
CA ARG A 73 -14.11 -12.33 42.83
C ARG A 73 -15.46 -11.80 43.32
N PRO A 74 -16.31 -11.22 42.44
CA PRO A 74 -17.53 -10.51 42.87
C PRO A 74 -18.56 -11.42 43.55
N ALA A 75 -18.67 -12.70 43.15
CA ALA A 75 -19.55 -13.65 43.78
C ALA A 75 -19.14 -13.93 45.24
N ASP A 76 -17.85 -14.14 45.48
CA ASP A 76 -17.29 -14.33 46.82
C ASP A 76 -17.44 -13.06 47.67
N THR A 77 -17.22 -11.87 47.10
CA THR A 77 -17.44 -10.59 47.81
C THR A 77 -18.86 -10.49 48.35
N VAL A 78 -19.87 -10.81 47.51
CA VAL A 78 -21.27 -10.81 47.94
C VAL A 78 -21.51 -11.88 49.01
N ALA A 79 -21.03 -13.10 48.80
CA ALA A 79 -21.22 -14.22 49.73
C ALA A 79 -20.66 -13.91 51.13
N TRP A 80 -19.44 -13.36 51.21
CA TRP A 80 -18.81 -13.01 52.47
C TRP A 80 -19.46 -11.80 53.15
N ALA A 81 -19.85 -10.78 52.39
CA ALA A 81 -20.60 -9.66 52.95
C ALA A 81 -21.97 -10.09 53.51
N GLN A 82 -22.67 -11.00 52.81
CA GLN A 82 -23.90 -11.61 53.32
C GLN A 82 -23.66 -12.43 54.60
N ALA A 83 -22.56 -13.18 54.67
CA ALA A 83 -22.19 -13.94 55.86
C ALA A 83 -21.91 -13.02 57.06
N ALA A 84 -21.21 -11.90 56.84
CA ALA A 84 -20.96 -10.89 57.87
C ALA A 84 -22.26 -10.29 58.41
N VAL A 85 -23.20 -9.96 57.52
CA VAL A 85 -24.53 -9.46 57.88
C VAL A 85 -25.31 -10.50 58.70
N ARG A 86 -25.23 -11.80 58.36
CA ARG A 86 -25.86 -12.86 59.17
C ARG A 86 -25.24 -13.00 60.56
N ALA A 87 -23.92 -12.85 60.67
CA ALA A 87 -23.19 -12.94 61.93
C ALA A 87 -23.50 -11.75 62.87
N GLN A 88 -23.71 -10.55 62.32
CA GLN A 88 -24.08 -9.36 63.09
C GLN A 88 -25.14 -8.51 62.38
N PRO A 89 -26.44 -8.89 62.44
CA PRO A 89 -27.52 -8.24 61.67
C PRO A 89 -27.75 -6.77 61.99
N GLY A 90 -27.31 -6.30 63.16
CA GLY A 90 -27.41 -4.91 63.60
C GLY A 90 -26.28 -3.99 63.10
N SER A 91 -25.23 -4.52 62.44
CA SER A 91 -24.10 -3.71 61.99
C SER A 91 -24.42 -2.94 60.71
N ALA A 92 -24.44 -1.61 60.78
CA ALA A 92 -24.61 -0.75 59.59
C ALA A 92 -23.49 -0.94 58.56
N ASP A 93 -22.25 -1.17 59.03
CA ASP A 93 -21.07 -1.36 58.19
C ASP A 93 -21.21 -2.59 57.30
N GLY A 94 -21.63 -3.72 57.87
CA GLY A 94 -21.82 -4.96 57.10
C GLY A 94 -22.87 -4.84 56.00
N TRP A 95 -23.97 -4.14 56.28
CA TRP A 95 -25.00 -3.86 55.27
C TRP A 95 -24.49 -2.90 54.17
N SER A 96 -23.66 -1.92 54.51
CA SER A 96 -23.10 -0.98 53.53
C SER A 96 -22.12 -1.66 52.56
N VAL A 97 -21.27 -2.56 53.06
CA VAL A 97 -20.34 -3.37 52.23
C VAL A 97 -21.13 -4.32 51.33
N LEU A 98 -22.17 -4.97 51.88
CA LEU A 98 -23.06 -5.83 51.08
C LEU A 98 -23.76 -5.05 49.96
N ALA A 99 -24.22 -3.83 50.24
CA ALA A 99 -24.85 -2.98 49.25
C ALA A 99 -23.91 -2.67 48.07
N ILE A 100 -22.68 -2.24 48.34
CA ILE A 100 -21.67 -1.97 47.30
C ILE A 100 -21.35 -3.24 46.51
N ALA A 101 -21.17 -4.38 47.19
CA ALA A 101 -20.87 -5.66 46.56
C ALA A 101 -21.98 -6.11 45.60
N LEU A 102 -23.25 -5.99 46.01
CA LEU A 102 -24.41 -6.33 45.18
C LEU A 102 -24.51 -5.44 43.94
N VAL A 103 -24.31 -4.12 44.09
CA VAL A 103 -24.31 -3.21 42.94
C VAL A 103 -23.16 -3.51 41.98
N ALA A 104 -21.96 -3.80 42.50
CA ALA A 104 -20.80 -4.18 41.69
C ALA A 104 -21.03 -5.50 40.93
N ALA A 105 -21.76 -6.45 41.53
CA ALA A 105 -22.15 -7.71 40.92
C ALA A 105 -23.38 -7.59 39.96
N GLY A 106 -23.82 -6.38 39.63
CA GLY A 106 -24.95 -6.13 38.71
C GLY A 106 -26.34 -6.27 39.33
N ARG A 107 -26.44 -6.56 40.64
CA ARG A 107 -27.71 -6.74 41.37
C ARG A 107 -28.16 -5.43 42.00
N ALA A 108 -28.42 -4.43 41.15
CA ALA A 108 -28.67 -3.04 41.56
C ALA A 108 -29.87 -2.90 42.52
N ASP A 109 -30.95 -3.65 42.31
CA ASP A 109 -32.16 -3.57 43.14
C ASP A 109 -31.92 -4.09 44.56
N GLU A 110 -31.25 -5.24 44.67
CA GLU A 110 -30.88 -5.83 45.94
C GLU A 110 -29.84 -4.97 46.67
N GLY A 111 -28.87 -4.42 45.94
CA GLY A 111 -27.89 -3.49 46.50
C GLY A 111 -28.54 -2.21 47.03
N PHE A 112 -29.53 -1.67 46.32
CA PHE A 112 -30.30 -0.51 46.79
C PHE A 112 -31.09 -0.83 48.07
N ALA A 113 -31.70 -2.01 48.16
CA ALA A 113 -32.41 -2.47 49.35
C ALA A 113 -31.45 -2.67 50.55
N ALA A 114 -30.29 -3.29 50.33
CA ALA A 114 -29.25 -3.46 51.36
C ALA A 114 -28.70 -2.11 51.86
N ALA A 115 -28.58 -1.11 50.97
CA ALA A 115 -28.18 0.23 51.36
C ALA A 115 -29.22 0.92 52.26
N ALA A 116 -30.52 0.77 51.95
CA ALA A 116 -31.58 1.26 52.83
C ALA A 116 -31.52 0.59 54.21
N GLU A 117 -31.11 -0.69 54.26
CA GLU A 117 -30.95 -1.42 55.51
C GLU A 117 -29.78 -0.98 56.36
N ALA A 118 -28.67 -0.60 55.71
CA ALA A 118 -27.53 0.05 56.35
C ALA A 118 -27.96 1.37 57.00
N LEU A 119 -28.63 2.25 56.25
CA LEU A 119 -29.09 3.57 56.74
C LEU A 119 -30.09 3.46 57.92
N ARG A 120 -30.93 2.42 57.97
CA ARG A 120 -31.81 2.19 59.12
C ARG A 120 -31.07 1.86 60.42
N ARG A 121 -29.81 1.45 60.34
CA ARG A 121 -28.98 0.98 61.46
C ARG A 121 -27.87 1.95 61.85
N THR A 122 -27.68 3.04 61.11
CA THR A 122 -26.62 4.01 61.39
C THR A 122 -26.96 4.82 62.64
N GLY A 123 -26.06 4.79 63.63
CA GLY A 123 -26.05 5.70 64.78
C GLY A 123 -25.32 7.03 64.51
N THR A 124 -24.87 7.71 65.58
CA THR A 124 -24.20 9.02 65.52
C THR A 124 -22.67 8.95 65.55
N GLY A 125 -22.08 7.75 65.60
CA GLY A 125 -20.63 7.55 65.66
C GLY A 125 -19.93 7.76 64.31
N ALA A 126 -18.61 7.98 64.33
CA ALA A 126 -17.82 8.16 63.10
C ALA A 126 -17.85 6.95 62.14
N ALA A 127 -17.91 5.71 62.70
CA ALA A 127 -18.08 4.48 61.92
C ALA A 127 -19.48 4.40 61.29
N ASP A 128 -20.51 4.88 61.97
CA ASP A 128 -21.87 4.94 61.45
C ASP A 128 -22.00 5.98 60.33
N ILE A 129 -21.31 7.12 60.45
CA ILE A 129 -21.23 8.14 59.40
C ILE A 129 -20.55 7.57 58.14
N GLN A 130 -19.47 6.79 58.31
CA GLN A 130 -18.81 6.11 57.19
C GLN A 130 -19.76 5.10 56.52
N ALA A 131 -20.44 4.27 57.29
CA ALA A 131 -21.41 3.30 56.75
C ALA A 131 -22.58 3.99 56.03
N ALA A 132 -23.06 5.13 56.55
CA ALA A 132 -24.09 5.94 55.91
C ALA A 132 -23.62 6.49 54.55
N ILE A 133 -22.40 7.03 54.47
CA ILE A 133 -21.81 7.54 53.22
C ILE A 133 -21.70 6.41 52.19
N GLN A 134 -21.20 5.24 52.58
CA GLN A 134 -21.08 4.09 51.67
C GLN A 134 -22.45 3.56 51.22
N ALA A 135 -23.46 3.57 52.10
CA ALA A 135 -24.83 3.21 51.74
C ALA A 135 -25.44 4.19 50.73
N HIS A 136 -25.32 5.50 50.95
CA HIS A 136 -25.75 6.50 49.97
C HIS A 136 -24.99 6.38 48.64
N ARG A 137 -23.68 6.12 48.67
CA ARG A 137 -22.90 5.85 47.46
C ARG A 137 -23.39 4.61 46.71
N ALA A 138 -23.74 3.52 47.42
CA ALA A 138 -24.34 2.33 46.81
C ALA A 138 -25.68 2.66 46.14
N GLN A 139 -26.54 3.45 46.78
CA GLN A 139 -27.79 3.94 46.18
C GLN A 139 -27.52 4.79 44.94
N ALA A 140 -26.53 5.68 44.96
CA ALA A 140 -26.16 6.49 43.81
C ALA A 140 -25.67 5.63 42.64
N LEU A 141 -24.82 4.63 42.88
CA LEU A 141 -24.35 3.70 41.85
C LEU A 141 -25.50 2.85 41.28
N ALA A 142 -26.43 2.40 42.11
CA ALA A 142 -27.63 1.68 41.65
C ALA A 142 -28.54 2.58 40.78
N ARG A 143 -28.74 3.84 41.18
CA ARG A 143 -29.47 4.84 40.39
C ARG A 143 -28.79 5.15 39.05
N LEU A 144 -27.45 5.26 39.06
CA LEU A 144 -26.64 5.45 37.86
C LEU A 144 -26.83 4.31 36.86
N ARG A 145 -26.83 3.05 37.34
CA ARG A 145 -27.11 1.86 36.51
C ARG A 145 -28.53 1.87 35.89
N ARG A 146 -29.48 2.55 36.53
CA ARG A 146 -30.85 2.74 36.04
C ARG A 146 -31.03 4.01 35.17
N GLY A 147 -29.96 4.78 34.92
CA GLY A 147 -30.02 6.03 34.16
C GLY A 147 -30.63 7.22 34.91
N GLN A 148 -30.82 7.10 36.23
CA GLN A 148 -31.42 8.14 37.10
C GLN A 148 -30.34 9.13 37.56
N LEU A 149 -29.82 9.93 36.62
CA LEU A 149 -28.63 10.78 36.85
C LEU A 149 -28.86 11.86 37.91
N ALA A 150 -30.00 12.55 37.87
CA ALA A 150 -30.31 13.64 38.80
C ALA A 150 -30.44 13.13 40.24
N GLU A 151 -31.13 12.01 40.44
CA GLU A 151 -31.28 11.36 41.74
C GLU A 151 -29.96 10.79 42.24
N ALA A 152 -29.14 10.21 41.35
CA ALA A 152 -27.79 9.75 41.70
C ALA A 152 -26.92 10.91 42.21
N ALA A 153 -26.93 12.05 41.53
CA ALA A 153 -26.22 13.25 41.95
C ALA A 153 -26.69 13.73 43.33
N ALA A 154 -28.00 13.87 43.53
CA ALA A 154 -28.58 14.32 44.80
C ALA A 154 -28.19 13.39 45.97
N THR A 155 -28.10 12.08 45.71
CA THR A 155 -27.68 11.08 46.72
C THR A 155 -26.20 11.24 47.09
N CYS A 156 -25.33 11.49 46.10
CA CYS A 156 -23.92 11.79 46.36
C CYS A 156 -23.77 13.09 47.14
N ASP A 157 -24.54 14.14 46.83
CA ASP A 157 -24.51 15.41 47.55
C ASP A 157 -24.98 15.25 49.01
N GLU A 158 -25.97 14.39 49.26
CA GLU A 158 -26.39 14.02 50.61
C GLU A 158 -25.28 13.30 51.38
N ALA A 159 -24.63 12.30 50.77
CA ALA A 159 -23.49 11.61 51.37
C ALA A 159 -22.34 12.56 51.71
N LEU A 160 -22.02 13.51 50.83
CA LEU A 160 -20.95 14.48 51.05
C LEU A 160 -21.30 15.49 52.15
N ARG A 161 -22.58 15.87 52.31
CA ARG A 161 -23.04 16.72 53.41
C ARG A 161 -22.84 16.06 54.78
N LEU A 162 -23.12 14.76 54.90
CA LEU A 162 -22.88 14.00 56.14
C LEU A 162 -21.42 14.05 56.59
N ALA A 163 -20.50 14.20 55.65
CA ALA A 163 -19.07 14.20 55.90
C ALA A 163 -18.49 15.60 56.25
N GLY A 164 -19.26 16.68 56.04
CA GLY A 164 -18.82 18.08 56.15
C GLY A 164 -18.58 18.63 57.57
N GLY A 165 -18.79 17.84 58.62
CA GLY A 165 -18.65 18.26 60.03
C GLY A 165 -17.36 17.82 60.74
N ALA A 166 -16.50 17.01 60.10
CA ALA A 166 -15.36 16.38 60.76
C ALA A 166 -14.03 17.08 60.41
N ALA A 167 -13.61 18.07 61.23
CA ALA A 167 -12.38 18.85 61.02
C ALA A 167 -11.07 18.01 61.00
N GLN A 168 -11.11 16.76 61.48
CA GLN A 168 -10.04 15.76 61.37
C GLN A 168 -10.64 14.37 61.05
N ALA A 169 -11.25 14.23 59.87
CA ALA A 169 -11.86 12.98 59.43
C ALA A 169 -10.85 11.80 59.44
N PRO A 170 -11.18 10.64 60.04
CA PRO A 170 -10.36 9.43 59.93
C PRO A 170 -10.07 9.03 58.48
N GLN A 171 -8.99 8.28 58.25
CA GLN A 171 -8.58 7.85 56.91
C GLN A 171 -9.69 7.11 56.14
N ALA A 172 -10.49 6.30 56.82
CA ALA A 172 -11.60 5.56 56.24
C ALA A 172 -12.75 6.48 55.79
N LEU A 173 -13.02 7.55 56.55
CA LEU A 173 -13.99 8.58 56.19
C LEU A 173 -13.53 9.40 54.96
N ARG A 174 -12.23 9.76 54.90
CA ARG A 174 -11.65 10.42 53.72
C ARG A 174 -11.72 9.56 52.46
N GLN A 175 -11.54 8.25 52.60
CA GLN A 175 -11.69 7.31 51.49
C GLN A 175 -13.14 7.25 51.00
N ALA A 176 -14.12 7.12 51.91
CA ALA A 176 -15.54 7.14 51.55
C ALA A 176 -15.97 8.45 50.85
N GLN A 177 -15.42 9.59 51.30
CA GLN A 177 -15.60 10.90 50.65
C GLN A 177 -15.02 10.92 49.23
N ALA A 178 -13.77 10.49 49.06
CA ALA A 178 -13.11 10.45 47.74
C ALA A 178 -13.86 9.55 46.76
N GLU A 179 -14.26 8.36 47.21
CA GLU A 179 -15.03 7.40 46.43
C GLU A 179 -16.41 7.95 46.01
N THR A 180 -17.06 8.74 46.87
CA THR A 180 -18.34 9.40 46.58
C THR A 180 -18.16 10.56 45.59
N LEU A 181 -17.09 11.36 45.75
CA LEU A 181 -16.72 12.42 44.79
C LEU A 181 -16.44 11.82 43.40
N GLY A 182 -15.76 10.68 43.34
CA GLY A 182 -15.54 9.94 42.09
C GLY A 182 -16.85 9.47 41.44
N THR A 183 -17.79 8.93 42.23
CA THR A 183 -19.13 8.59 41.70
C THR A 183 -19.87 9.83 41.20
N LEU A 184 -19.84 10.96 41.92
CA LEU A 184 -20.46 12.20 41.48
C LEU A 184 -19.81 12.75 40.19
N ALA A 185 -18.49 12.64 40.06
CA ALA A 185 -17.77 13.02 38.85
C ALA A 185 -18.24 12.21 37.63
N LEU A 186 -18.42 10.90 37.78
CA LEU A 186 -19.01 10.05 36.73
C LEU A 186 -20.43 10.48 36.35
N VAL A 187 -21.26 10.86 37.32
CA VAL A 187 -22.61 11.37 37.05
C VAL A 187 -22.55 12.68 36.26
N ARG A 188 -21.71 13.65 36.67
CA ARG A 188 -21.54 14.92 35.94
C ARG A 188 -20.98 14.73 34.53
N MET A 189 -20.07 13.76 34.35
CA MET A 189 -19.58 13.36 33.03
C MET A 189 -20.73 12.87 32.13
N LEU A 190 -21.63 12.02 32.64
CA LEU A 190 -22.76 11.48 31.89
C LEU A 190 -23.87 12.52 31.64
N GLU A 191 -24.00 13.53 32.49
CA GLU A 191 -24.87 14.70 32.27
C GLU A 191 -24.32 15.69 31.22
N GLY A 192 -23.09 15.50 30.74
CA GLY A 192 -22.45 16.42 29.79
C GLY A 192 -21.87 17.68 30.44
N ARG A 193 -21.44 17.61 31.71
CA ARG A 193 -20.81 18.71 32.48
C ARG A 193 -19.34 18.38 32.78
N PRO A 194 -18.45 18.41 31.78
CA PRO A 194 -17.07 17.91 31.92
C PRO A 194 -16.20 18.76 32.86
N GLU A 195 -16.40 20.07 32.94
CA GLU A 195 -15.62 20.96 33.81
C GLU A 195 -15.86 20.63 35.29
N GLU A 196 -17.12 20.32 35.64
CA GLU A 196 -17.48 19.91 36.99
C GLU A 196 -16.99 18.51 37.31
N ALA A 197 -17.06 17.58 36.35
CA ALA A 197 -16.50 16.23 36.51
C ALA A 197 -14.99 16.28 36.80
N GLU A 198 -14.23 17.07 36.04
CA GLU A 198 -12.79 17.29 36.26
C GLU A 198 -12.50 17.87 37.66
N ALA A 199 -13.24 18.90 38.05
CA ALA A 199 -13.07 19.51 39.38
C ALA A 199 -13.36 18.50 40.51
N LEU A 200 -14.36 17.64 40.33
CA LEU A 200 -14.71 16.58 41.28
C LEU A 200 -13.65 15.47 41.32
N PHE A 201 -13.11 15.02 40.17
CA PHE A 201 -12.03 14.05 40.14
C PHE A 201 -10.76 14.57 40.82
N ARG A 202 -10.36 15.83 40.57
CA ARG A 202 -9.22 16.45 41.27
C ARG A 202 -9.43 16.54 42.78
N ARG A 203 -10.64 16.90 43.22
CA ARG A 203 -10.99 16.89 44.65
C ARG A 203 -10.94 15.46 45.22
N ALA A 204 -11.42 14.47 44.49
CA ALA A 204 -11.37 13.08 44.92
C ALA A 204 -9.90 12.61 45.10
N LEU A 205 -9.03 12.92 44.14
CA LEU A 205 -7.60 12.59 44.17
C LEU A 205 -6.83 13.42 45.22
N SER A 206 -7.25 14.63 45.57
CA SER A 206 -6.61 15.39 46.66
C SER A 206 -6.91 14.80 48.05
N HIS A 207 -8.08 14.17 48.23
CA HIS A 207 -8.39 13.40 49.43
C HIS A 207 -7.59 12.09 49.51
N ARG A 208 -7.37 11.41 48.37
CA ARG A 208 -6.57 10.17 48.24
C ARG A 208 -5.88 10.10 46.86
N PRO A 209 -4.58 10.41 46.77
CA PRO A 209 -3.87 10.46 45.48
C PRO A 209 -3.71 9.12 44.75
N LEU A 210 -3.81 8.00 45.46
CA LEU A 210 -3.55 6.65 44.94
C LEU A 210 -4.74 5.71 45.17
N LEU A 211 -5.94 6.12 44.74
CA LEU A 211 -7.11 5.22 44.73
C LEU A 211 -7.34 4.67 43.32
N PRO A 212 -7.10 3.36 43.06
CA PRO A 212 -7.06 2.82 41.69
C PRO A 212 -8.38 2.97 40.94
N GLU A 213 -9.52 2.83 41.62
CA GLU A 213 -10.86 2.99 41.01
C GLU A 213 -11.08 4.43 40.52
N ILE A 214 -10.59 5.43 41.25
CA ILE A 214 -10.73 6.84 40.86
C ILE A 214 -9.76 7.16 39.73
N LEU A 215 -8.51 6.69 39.81
CA LEU A 215 -7.52 6.85 38.73
C LEU A 215 -8.03 6.24 37.43
N GLY A 216 -8.57 5.01 37.46
CA GLY A 216 -9.14 4.36 36.29
C GLY A 216 -10.37 5.08 35.71
N ASN A 217 -11.26 5.59 36.58
CA ASN A 217 -12.43 6.36 36.14
C ASN A 217 -12.04 7.72 35.57
N HIS A 218 -11.04 8.39 36.15
CA HIS A 218 -10.51 9.66 35.67
C HIS A 218 -9.77 9.48 34.33
N ALA A 219 -8.97 8.42 34.19
CA ALA A 219 -8.39 8.02 32.92
C ALA A 219 -9.47 7.82 31.84
N SER A 220 -10.58 7.14 32.16
CA SER A 220 -11.70 6.99 31.23
C SER A 220 -12.34 8.33 30.86
N PHE A 221 -12.40 9.29 31.79
CA PHE A 221 -12.87 10.64 31.53
C PHE A 221 -11.92 11.41 30.60
N LEU A 222 -10.62 11.36 30.87
CA LEU A 222 -9.57 11.99 30.04
C LEU A 222 -9.59 11.45 28.60
N ALA A 223 -9.73 10.13 28.43
CA ALA A 223 -9.85 9.50 27.11
C ALA A 223 -11.07 10.01 26.33
N ARG A 224 -12.20 10.26 27.01
CA ARG A 224 -13.41 10.84 26.37
C ARG A 224 -13.22 12.30 25.95
N LEU A 225 -12.29 13.03 26.59
CA LEU A 225 -11.89 14.38 26.20
C LEU A 225 -10.82 14.39 25.09
N GLY A 226 -10.35 13.22 24.62
CA GLY A 226 -9.27 13.11 23.64
C GLY A 226 -7.87 13.28 24.22
N ARG A 227 -7.72 13.30 25.56
CA ARG A 227 -6.43 13.38 26.26
C ARG A 227 -5.86 11.98 26.48
N ASP A 228 -5.61 11.28 25.37
CA ASP A 228 -5.33 9.84 25.37
C ASP A 228 -3.98 9.47 26.03
N GLU A 229 -2.94 10.31 25.92
CA GLU A 229 -1.64 10.07 26.57
C GLU A 229 -1.76 10.13 28.11
N GLU A 230 -2.39 11.18 28.63
CA GLU A 230 -2.63 11.33 30.08
C GLU A 230 -3.57 10.25 30.62
N ALA A 231 -4.56 9.85 29.81
CA ALA A 231 -5.45 8.75 30.14
C ALA A 231 -4.69 7.42 30.25
N LEU A 232 -3.77 7.15 29.32
CA LEU A 232 -2.97 5.93 29.34
C LEU A 232 -2.06 5.88 30.57
N GLU A 233 -1.34 6.95 30.87
CA GLU A 233 -0.46 7.03 32.04
C GLU A 233 -1.23 6.77 33.33
N GLN A 234 -2.39 7.43 33.50
CA GLN A 234 -3.21 7.23 34.70
C GLN A 234 -3.87 5.85 34.76
N ALA A 235 -4.27 5.27 33.62
CA ALA A 235 -4.80 3.92 33.56
C ALA A 235 -3.75 2.87 33.93
N GLU A 236 -2.50 3.05 33.47
CA GLU A 236 -1.37 2.20 33.83
C GLU A 236 -1.04 2.31 35.32
N GLN A 237 -1.03 3.52 35.89
CA GLN A 237 -0.87 3.71 37.33
C GLN A 237 -1.98 3.01 38.13
N ALA A 238 -3.24 3.11 37.68
CA ALA A 238 -4.36 2.41 38.32
C ALA A 238 -4.18 0.88 38.30
N VAL A 239 -3.74 0.32 37.17
CA VAL A 239 -3.55 -1.13 37.01
C VAL A 239 -2.28 -1.62 37.71
N ALA A 240 -1.24 -0.78 37.83
CA ALA A 240 -0.06 -1.10 38.64
C ALA A 240 -0.42 -1.25 40.12
N LEU A 241 -1.35 -0.43 40.61
CA LEU A 241 -1.86 -0.53 41.99
C LEU A 241 -2.89 -1.67 42.15
N ARG A 242 -3.72 -1.92 41.13
CA ARG A 242 -4.69 -3.02 41.10
C ARG A 242 -4.75 -3.71 39.73
N PRO A 243 -4.03 -4.83 39.53
CA PRO A 243 -3.88 -5.48 38.23
C PRO A 243 -5.15 -6.02 37.56
N ARG A 244 -6.22 -6.27 38.33
CA ARG A 244 -7.46 -6.92 37.87
C ARG A 244 -8.63 -5.96 37.63
N LEU A 245 -8.35 -4.68 37.33
CA LEU A 245 -9.38 -3.71 36.95
C LEU A 245 -9.80 -3.88 35.49
N ALA A 246 -10.72 -4.81 35.21
CA ALA A 246 -11.15 -5.16 33.85
C ALA A 246 -11.55 -3.94 32.99
N GLY A 247 -12.33 -3.00 33.53
CA GLY A 247 -12.71 -1.78 32.81
C GLY A 247 -11.52 -0.86 32.46
N THR A 248 -10.52 -0.78 33.34
CA THR A 248 -9.29 0.01 33.08
C THR A 248 -8.36 -0.70 32.11
N LEU A 249 -8.25 -2.02 32.17
CA LEU A 249 -7.54 -2.84 31.18
C LEU A 249 -8.18 -2.70 29.79
N HIS A 250 -9.51 -2.70 29.70
CA HIS A 250 -10.24 -2.47 28.45
C HIS A 250 -9.95 -1.08 27.87
N LEU A 251 -9.87 -0.06 28.75
CA LEU A 251 -9.48 1.29 28.35
C LEU A 251 -8.06 1.33 27.79
N ILE A 252 -7.08 0.69 28.45
CA ILE A 252 -5.69 0.59 27.96
C ILE A 252 -5.65 -0.05 26.57
N GLY A 253 -6.33 -1.18 26.38
CA GLY A 253 -6.40 -1.83 25.06
C GLY A 253 -7.05 -0.95 24.00
N THR A 254 -8.10 -0.21 24.36
CA THR A 254 -8.78 0.73 23.45
C THR A 254 -7.89 1.93 23.10
N LEU A 255 -7.08 2.43 24.04
CA LEU A 255 -6.13 3.51 23.81
C LEU A 255 -5.02 3.07 22.83
N HIS A 256 -4.40 1.91 23.06
CA HIS A 256 -3.41 1.36 22.12
C HIS A 256 -3.98 1.08 20.73
N HIS A 257 -5.20 0.56 20.66
CA HIS A 257 -5.88 0.33 19.39
C HIS A 257 -6.07 1.64 18.60
N ARG A 258 -6.54 2.71 19.25
CA ARG A 258 -6.67 4.05 18.63
C ARG A 258 -5.33 4.66 18.23
N ALA A 259 -4.27 4.35 18.96
CA ALA A 259 -2.91 4.79 18.64
C ALA A 259 -2.24 3.99 17.51
N GLY A 260 -2.93 3.02 16.89
CA GLY A 260 -2.36 2.18 15.83
C GLY A 260 -1.30 1.20 16.33
N GLN A 261 -1.36 0.79 17.60
CA GLN A 261 -0.43 -0.15 18.25
C GLN A 261 -1.15 -1.49 18.50
N PRO A 262 -1.33 -2.34 17.47
CA PRO A 262 -2.20 -3.51 17.56
C PRO A 262 -1.69 -4.55 18.56
N GLU A 263 -0.38 -4.79 18.66
CA GLU A 263 0.17 -5.78 19.60
C GLU A 263 -0.03 -5.40 21.07
N SER A 264 0.18 -4.13 21.42
CA SER A 264 -0.09 -3.64 22.77
C SER A 264 -1.58 -3.71 23.11
N ALA A 265 -2.45 -3.46 22.13
CA ALA A 265 -3.90 -3.60 22.30
C ALA A 265 -4.29 -5.06 22.54
N ILE A 266 -3.76 -5.99 21.73
CA ILE A 266 -3.97 -7.44 21.87
C ILE A 266 -3.59 -7.90 23.29
N ALA A 267 -2.39 -7.56 23.77
CA ALA A 267 -1.93 -7.92 25.10
C ALA A 267 -2.87 -7.40 26.21
N ALA A 268 -3.33 -6.15 26.11
CA ALA A 268 -4.25 -5.58 27.08
C ALA A 268 -5.63 -6.26 27.05
N PHE A 269 -6.19 -6.57 25.87
CA PHE A 269 -7.48 -7.26 25.78
C PHE A 269 -7.42 -8.71 26.27
N HIS A 270 -6.33 -9.45 26.02
CA HIS A 270 -6.16 -10.78 26.64
C HIS A 270 -6.16 -10.70 28.17
N ARG A 271 -5.54 -9.68 28.76
CA ARG A 271 -5.60 -9.45 30.22
C ARG A 271 -7.02 -9.18 30.69
N VAL A 272 -7.85 -8.47 29.92
CA VAL A 272 -9.28 -8.32 30.24
C VAL A 272 -9.96 -9.68 30.24
N LEU A 273 -9.77 -10.49 29.20
CA LEU A 273 -10.45 -11.79 29.06
C LEU A 273 -9.96 -12.84 30.07
N ALA A 274 -8.75 -12.69 30.63
CA ALA A 274 -8.28 -13.49 31.74
C ALA A 274 -9.00 -13.16 33.06
N VAL A 275 -9.41 -11.90 33.25
CA VAL A 275 -10.15 -11.43 34.44
C VAL A 275 -11.66 -11.62 34.29
N ASP A 276 -12.19 -11.29 33.12
CA ASP A 276 -13.59 -11.42 32.75
C ASP A 276 -13.73 -12.14 31.40
N PRO A 277 -13.83 -13.49 31.42
CA PRO A 277 -14.09 -14.27 30.23
C PRO A 277 -15.46 -14.01 29.60
N GLY A 278 -16.33 -13.18 30.18
CA GLY A 278 -17.62 -12.77 29.60
C GLY A 278 -17.57 -11.44 28.85
N HIS A 279 -16.46 -10.72 28.85
CA HIS A 279 -16.40 -9.34 28.34
C HIS A 279 -16.48 -9.25 26.80
N LEU A 280 -17.69 -9.09 26.26
CA LEU A 280 -17.96 -9.09 24.81
C LEU A 280 -17.29 -7.92 24.07
N ASP A 281 -17.32 -6.71 24.61
CA ASP A 281 -16.68 -5.55 23.95
C ASP A 281 -15.16 -5.70 23.78
N SER A 282 -14.49 -6.30 24.76
CA SER A 282 -13.05 -6.58 24.69
C SER A 282 -12.76 -7.66 23.65
N ARG A 283 -13.63 -8.66 23.48
CA ARG A 283 -13.51 -9.64 22.39
C ARG A 283 -13.66 -9.00 21.03
N LEU A 284 -14.67 -8.13 20.86
CA LEU A 284 -14.90 -7.43 19.61
C LEU A 284 -13.66 -6.62 19.19
N ARG A 285 -13.09 -5.84 20.11
CA ARG A 285 -11.88 -5.03 19.87
C ARG A 285 -10.61 -5.88 19.72
N LEU A 286 -10.51 -7.00 20.43
CA LEU A 286 -9.42 -7.96 20.27
C LEU A 286 -9.43 -8.55 18.85
N ALA A 287 -10.58 -9.02 18.37
CA ALA A 287 -10.70 -9.58 17.03
C ALA A 287 -10.31 -8.57 15.94
N ASP A 288 -10.72 -7.30 16.10
CA ASP A 288 -10.33 -6.26 15.14
C ASP A 288 -8.82 -5.96 15.19
N SER A 289 -8.23 -5.90 16.39
CA SER A 289 -6.79 -5.66 16.56
C SER A 289 -5.95 -6.83 16.01
N LEU A 290 -6.38 -8.07 16.23
CA LEU A 290 -5.76 -9.27 15.66
C LEU A 290 -5.81 -9.25 14.13
N ARG A 291 -6.94 -8.86 13.54
CA ARG A 291 -7.10 -8.73 12.09
C ARG A 291 -6.14 -7.68 11.51
N VAL A 292 -6.01 -6.53 12.16
CA VAL A 292 -5.07 -5.47 11.75
C VAL A 292 -3.61 -5.92 11.90
N ALA A 293 -3.29 -6.72 12.92
CA ALA A 293 -1.94 -7.22 13.19
C ALA A 293 -1.45 -8.29 12.21
N GLY A 294 -2.35 -9.05 11.57
CA GLY A 294 -1.93 -10.22 10.79
C GLY A 294 -2.55 -11.55 11.21
N HIS A 295 -3.24 -11.59 12.35
CA HIS A 295 -3.57 -12.82 13.06
C HIS A 295 -5.03 -13.24 12.79
N TRP A 296 -5.38 -13.44 11.52
CA TRP A 296 -6.77 -13.66 11.07
C TRP A 296 -7.40 -14.96 11.60
N GLU A 297 -6.62 -16.02 11.77
CA GLU A 297 -7.11 -17.29 12.34
C GLU A 297 -7.54 -17.12 13.80
N GLU A 298 -6.72 -16.42 14.59
CA GLU A 298 -7.03 -16.11 15.98
C GLU A 298 -8.22 -15.14 16.07
N ALA A 299 -8.26 -14.11 15.21
CA ALA A 299 -9.39 -13.18 15.12
C ALA A 299 -10.71 -13.93 14.87
N ALA A 300 -10.74 -14.86 13.92
CA ALA A 300 -11.92 -15.67 13.64
C ALA A 300 -12.30 -16.56 14.84
N THR A 301 -11.33 -17.10 15.56
CA THR A 301 -11.56 -17.90 16.78
C THR A 301 -12.17 -17.05 17.90
N VAL A 302 -11.61 -15.87 18.17
CA VAL A 302 -12.12 -14.92 19.16
C VAL A 302 -13.56 -14.48 18.83
N CYS A 303 -13.85 -14.23 17.56
CA CYS A 303 -15.22 -13.90 17.12
C CYS A 303 -16.20 -15.05 17.38
N ARG A 304 -15.87 -16.29 17.00
CA ARG A 304 -16.71 -17.46 17.26
C ARG A 304 -16.96 -17.69 18.74
N ASP A 305 -15.91 -17.55 19.56
CA ASP A 305 -16.01 -17.70 21.02
C ASP A 305 -16.88 -16.60 21.65
N GLY A 306 -16.80 -15.36 21.15
CA GLY A 306 -17.68 -14.26 21.53
C GLY A 306 -19.15 -14.54 21.18
N LEU A 307 -19.41 -15.01 19.96
CA LEU A 307 -20.76 -15.36 19.49
C LEU A 307 -21.39 -16.50 20.32
N ALA A 308 -20.59 -17.48 20.75
CA ALA A 308 -21.06 -18.59 21.59
C ALA A 308 -21.43 -18.16 23.02
N ARG A 309 -20.92 -17.02 23.49
CA ARG A 309 -21.17 -16.47 24.84
C ARG A 309 -22.34 -15.50 24.89
N ILE A 310 -22.87 -15.09 23.75
CA ILE A 310 -24.05 -14.23 23.66
C ILE A 310 -25.30 -15.07 23.99
N ALA A 311 -25.86 -14.86 25.18
CA ALA A 311 -27.09 -15.52 25.62
C ALA A 311 -28.36 -14.84 25.06
N ASN A 312 -28.33 -13.51 24.89
CA ASN A 312 -29.44 -12.74 24.32
C ASN A 312 -29.24 -12.58 22.80
N PRO A 313 -30.15 -13.11 21.95
CA PRO A 313 -30.06 -12.94 20.50
C PRO A 313 -30.02 -11.48 20.03
N ASP A 314 -30.62 -10.57 20.79
CA ASP A 314 -30.70 -9.13 20.48
C ASP A 314 -29.53 -8.32 21.07
N ASP A 315 -28.46 -8.98 21.52
CA ASP A 315 -27.27 -8.30 22.04
C ASP A 315 -26.62 -7.42 20.94
N PRO A 316 -26.38 -6.13 21.21
CA PRO A 316 -25.85 -5.19 20.22
C PRO A 316 -24.44 -5.53 19.72
N VAL A 317 -23.67 -6.35 20.46
CA VAL A 317 -22.32 -6.77 20.07
C VAL A 317 -22.35 -7.93 19.06
N ARG A 318 -23.48 -8.64 18.93
CA ARG A 318 -23.62 -9.79 18.04
C ARG A 318 -23.34 -9.44 16.57
N THR A 319 -23.96 -8.37 16.09
CA THR A 319 -23.85 -7.95 14.69
C THR A 319 -22.42 -7.48 14.33
N PRO A 320 -21.76 -6.60 15.11
CA PRO A 320 -20.35 -6.27 14.91
C PRO A 320 -19.41 -7.48 14.96
N LEU A 321 -19.65 -8.46 15.86
CA LEU A 321 -18.85 -9.69 15.91
C LEU A 321 -18.97 -10.54 14.65
N LEU A 322 -20.18 -10.64 14.07
CA LEU A 322 -20.39 -11.32 12.78
C LEU A 322 -19.69 -10.59 11.63
N ALA A 323 -19.74 -9.25 11.61
CA ALA A 323 -19.02 -8.45 10.63
C ALA A 323 -17.49 -8.66 10.73
N ASN A 324 -16.94 -8.65 11.95
CA ASN A 324 -15.52 -8.90 12.17
C ASN A 324 -15.12 -10.35 11.86
N LEU A 325 -15.99 -11.34 12.13
CA LEU A 325 -15.79 -12.72 11.72
C LEU A 325 -15.68 -12.82 10.19
N GLY A 326 -16.61 -12.20 9.46
CA GLY A 326 -16.56 -12.18 8.00
C GLY A 326 -15.27 -11.55 7.47
N ALA A 327 -14.83 -10.44 8.07
CA ALA A 327 -13.58 -9.77 7.68
C ALA A 327 -12.33 -10.59 7.99
N ALA A 328 -12.29 -11.29 9.12
CA ALA A 328 -11.20 -12.20 9.47
C ALA A 328 -11.14 -13.38 8.50
N LEU A 329 -12.28 -14.00 8.18
CA LEU A 329 -12.37 -15.12 7.24
C LEU A 329 -12.01 -14.73 5.81
N GLN A 330 -12.48 -13.56 5.35
CA GLN A 330 -12.10 -13.00 4.05
C GLN A 330 -10.58 -12.83 3.96
N THR A 331 -9.95 -12.24 4.98
CA THR A 331 -8.50 -12.02 5.01
C THR A 331 -7.72 -13.33 5.09
N GLY A 332 -8.28 -14.35 5.75
CA GLY A 332 -7.76 -15.72 5.79
C GLY A 332 -8.05 -16.56 4.55
N GLY A 333 -8.73 -16.04 3.52
CA GLY A 333 -9.03 -16.74 2.27
C GLY A 333 -10.26 -17.67 2.28
N ASP A 334 -10.98 -17.76 3.39
CA ASP A 334 -12.25 -18.51 3.50
C ASP A 334 -13.43 -17.65 3.03
N ALA A 335 -13.56 -17.54 1.71
CA ALA A 335 -14.61 -16.74 1.07
C ALA A 335 -16.03 -17.25 1.38
N ALA A 336 -16.21 -18.56 1.55
CA ALA A 336 -17.51 -19.15 1.84
C ALA A 336 -17.98 -18.80 3.26
N GLY A 337 -17.10 -19.00 4.25
CA GLY A 337 -17.38 -18.61 5.63
C GLY A 337 -17.57 -17.10 5.79
N ALA A 338 -16.79 -16.29 5.07
CA ALA A 338 -16.96 -14.84 5.06
C ALA A 338 -18.35 -14.41 4.55
N LEU A 339 -18.79 -15.01 3.44
CA LEU A 339 -20.11 -14.75 2.85
C LEU A 339 -21.26 -15.09 3.81
N GLU A 340 -21.17 -16.23 4.50
CA GLU A 340 -22.16 -16.63 5.51
C GLU A 340 -22.21 -15.65 6.68
N ALA A 341 -21.05 -15.28 7.23
CA ALA A 341 -20.96 -14.35 8.36
C ALA A 341 -21.52 -12.96 8.01
N TYR A 342 -21.20 -12.42 6.83
CA TYR A 342 -21.74 -11.15 6.36
C TYR A 342 -23.24 -11.18 6.11
N ARG A 343 -23.77 -12.26 5.52
CA ARG A 343 -25.22 -12.44 5.32
C ARG A 343 -25.97 -12.49 6.63
N GLU A 344 -25.42 -13.18 7.63
CA GLU A 344 -26.05 -13.24 8.95
C GLU A 344 -26.00 -11.87 9.65
N ALA A 345 -24.90 -11.12 9.52
CA ALA A 345 -24.84 -9.74 10.02
C ALA A 345 -25.91 -8.83 9.38
N LEU A 346 -26.05 -8.88 8.04
CA LEU A 346 -27.05 -8.10 7.30
C LEU A 346 -28.49 -8.58 7.55
N ARG A 347 -28.69 -9.85 7.89
CA ARG A 347 -30.01 -10.36 8.31
C ARG A 347 -30.45 -9.74 9.64
N LEU A 348 -29.52 -9.51 10.56
CA LEU A 348 -29.79 -8.87 11.86
C LEU A 348 -29.92 -7.36 11.74
N ALA A 349 -29.07 -6.73 10.93
CA ALA A 349 -29.11 -5.29 10.66
C ALA A 349 -28.89 -5.02 9.16
N PRO A 350 -29.97 -4.77 8.39
CA PRO A 350 -29.87 -4.58 6.94
C PRO A 350 -29.19 -3.29 6.47
N ASP A 351 -29.03 -2.27 7.32
CA ASP A 351 -28.41 -0.97 6.97
C ASP A 351 -27.02 -0.84 7.61
N LEU A 352 -26.08 -1.67 7.14
CA LEU A 352 -24.67 -1.64 7.56
C LEU A 352 -23.77 -1.39 6.34
N PRO A 353 -23.48 -0.12 6.01
CA PRO A 353 -22.66 0.24 4.85
C PRO A 353 -21.28 -0.43 4.86
N GLU A 354 -20.67 -0.59 6.02
CA GLU A 354 -19.39 -1.27 6.19
C GLU A 354 -19.45 -2.75 5.79
N VAL A 355 -20.54 -3.44 6.10
CA VAL A 355 -20.73 -4.86 5.74
C VAL A 355 -21.03 -5.00 4.26
N HIS A 356 -21.87 -4.13 3.68
CA HIS A 356 -22.09 -4.10 2.23
C HIS A 356 -20.80 -3.83 1.45
N ASN A 357 -19.96 -2.90 1.92
CA ASN A 357 -18.67 -2.61 1.30
C ASN A 357 -17.73 -3.82 1.38
N ASN A 358 -17.66 -4.49 2.53
CA ASN A 358 -16.85 -5.70 2.69
C ASN A 358 -17.34 -6.85 1.79
N LEU A 359 -18.65 -7.03 1.69
CA LEU A 359 -19.27 -8.04 0.84
C LEU A 359 -19.07 -7.73 -0.65
N ALA A 360 -19.16 -6.46 -1.05
CA ALA A 360 -18.83 -6.03 -2.40
C ALA A 360 -17.35 -6.31 -2.74
N ARG A 361 -16.43 -6.02 -1.81
CA ARG A 361 -15.01 -6.39 -1.96
C ARG A 361 -14.81 -7.90 -2.06
N LEU A 362 -15.51 -8.69 -1.25
CA LEU A 362 -15.48 -10.16 -1.35
C LEU A 362 -15.99 -10.64 -2.71
N HIS A 363 -17.05 -10.03 -3.22
CA HIS A 363 -17.55 -10.31 -4.57
C HIS A 363 -16.54 -9.93 -5.65
N GLN A 364 -15.80 -8.83 -5.51
CA GLN A 364 -14.68 -8.50 -6.42
C GLN A 364 -13.57 -9.54 -6.35
N GLU A 365 -13.10 -9.91 -5.15
CA GLU A 365 -12.03 -10.89 -4.95
C GLU A 365 -12.40 -12.28 -5.47
N THR A 366 -13.70 -12.63 -5.44
CA THR A 366 -14.22 -13.88 -5.97
C THR A 366 -14.62 -13.82 -7.45
N GLY A 367 -14.42 -12.67 -8.11
CA GLY A 367 -14.65 -12.48 -9.55
C GLY A 367 -16.10 -12.26 -9.97
N ASN A 368 -16.93 -11.71 -9.08
CA ASN A 368 -18.34 -11.41 -9.32
C ASN A 368 -18.61 -9.88 -9.25
N PRO A 369 -18.09 -9.06 -10.18
CA PRO A 369 -18.20 -7.60 -10.11
C PRO A 369 -19.65 -7.10 -10.18
N ASP A 370 -20.54 -7.77 -10.92
CA ASP A 370 -21.96 -7.40 -10.96
C ASP A 370 -22.66 -7.62 -9.62
N ALA A 371 -22.30 -8.70 -8.91
CA ALA A 371 -22.79 -8.93 -7.55
C ALA A 371 -22.26 -7.86 -6.59
N ALA A 372 -21.01 -7.44 -6.75
CA ALA A 372 -20.44 -6.35 -5.97
C ALA A 372 -21.18 -5.02 -6.19
N ILE A 373 -21.48 -4.68 -7.45
CA ILE A 373 -22.26 -3.47 -7.81
C ILE A 373 -23.66 -3.54 -7.21
N GLU A 374 -24.35 -4.68 -7.35
CA GLU A 374 -25.69 -4.87 -6.82
C GLU A 374 -25.71 -4.81 -5.29
N GLU A 375 -24.68 -5.32 -4.63
CA GLU A 375 -24.58 -5.27 -3.17
C GLU A 375 -24.39 -3.84 -2.65
N LEU A 376 -23.55 -3.03 -3.30
CA LEU A 376 -23.45 -1.60 -2.98
C LEU A 376 -24.75 -0.84 -3.29
N ARG A 377 -25.52 -1.28 -4.30
CA ARG A 377 -26.87 -0.73 -4.55
C ARG A 377 -27.88 -1.12 -3.48
N ARG A 378 -27.80 -2.31 -2.91
CA ARG A 378 -28.67 -2.68 -1.77
C ARG A 378 -28.43 -1.79 -0.56
N ALA A 379 -27.17 -1.39 -0.33
CA ALA A 379 -26.85 -0.36 0.65
C ALA A 379 -27.56 0.99 0.38
N THR A 380 -28.07 1.22 -0.84
CA THR A 380 -28.85 2.41 -1.22
C THR A 380 -30.36 2.24 -1.09
N ALA A 381 -30.90 1.03 -1.20
CA ALA A 381 -32.32 0.79 -1.47
C ALA A 381 -33.26 1.04 -0.26
N GLY A 382 -32.72 1.15 0.96
CA GLY A 382 -33.49 1.39 2.19
C GLY A 382 -33.41 2.81 2.76
N ARG A 383 -32.64 3.71 2.13
CA ARG A 383 -32.39 5.05 2.69
C ARG A 383 -33.38 6.09 2.17
N PRO A 384 -33.84 7.05 3.00
CA PRO A 384 -34.62 8.18 2.53
C PRO A 384 -33.87 8.92 1.42
N ALA A 385 -34.57 9.38 0.37
CA ALA A 385 -33.96 10.06 -0.79
C ALA A 385 -33.07 11.28 -0.44
N ASN A 386 -33.18 11.82 0.77
CA ASN A 386 -32.39 12.93 1.28
C ASN A 386 -31.08 12.50 2.00
N GLN A 387 -30.80 11.21 2.16
CA GLN A 387 -29.55 10.71 2.75
C GLN A 387 -28.75 9.91 1.72
N PRO A 388 -27.83 10.57 0.97
CA PRO A 388 -26.94 9.85 0.07
C PRO A 388 -26.07 8.83 0.84
N LEU A 389 -25.58 7.82 0.14
CA LEU A 389 -24.57 6.91 0.66
C LEU A 389 -23.38 7.68 1.26
N PRO A 390 -22.70 7.14 2.29
CA PRO A 390 -21.42 7.65 2.71
C PRO A 390 -20.46 7.70 1.51
N LEU A 391 -19.69 8.77 1.40
CA LEU A 391 -18.77 8.99 0.28
C LEU A 391 -17.86 7.78 -0.04
N PRO A 392 -17.32 7.02 0.94
CA PRO A 392 -16.52 5.83 0.66
C PRO A 392 -17.25 4.76 -0.19
N LEU A 393 -18.54 4.51 0.07
CA LEU A 393 -19.31 3.53 -0.71
C LEU A 393 -19.60 4.03 -2.12
N ARG A 394 -19.83 5.35 -2.28
CA ARG A 394 -20.03 5.97 -3.58
C ARG A 394 -18.77 5.88 -4.44
N ARG A 395 -17.60 6.12 -3.85
CA ARG A 395 -16.29 5.93 -4.50
C ARG A 395 -16.07 4.47 -4.90
N ALA A 396 -16.37 3.52 -4.01
CA ALA A 396 -16.26 2.09 -4.31
C ALA A 396 -17.18 1.69 -5.48
N LEU A 397 -18.43 2.17 -5.47
CA LEU A 397 -19.38 1.95 -6.56
C LEU A 397 -18.89 2.56 -7.88
N LEU A 398 -18.40 3.80 -7.87
CA LEU A 398 -17.84 4.44 -9.05
C LEU A 398 -16.67 3.62 -9.63
N SER A 399 -15.72 3.22 -8.78
CA SER A 399 -14.57 2.40 -9.19
C SER A 399 -15.01 1.07 -9.82
N LEU A 400 -16.00 0.41 -9.21
CA LEU A 400 -16.61 -0.82 -9.73
C LEU A 400 -17.28 -0.63 -11.08
N LEU A 401 -18.06 0.44 -11.26
CA LEU A 401 -18.74 0.75 -12.52
C LEU A 401 -17.73 1.03 -13.64
N ILE A 402 -16.65 1.75 -13.34
CA ILE A 402 -15.53 2.00 -14.27
C ILE A 402 -14.85 0.69 -14.65
N ALA A 403 -14.51 -0.15 -13.67
CA ALA A 403 -13.87 -1.44 -13.91
C ALA A 403 -14.76 -2.39 -14.75
N ALA A 404 -16.07 -2.36 -14.52
CA ALA A 404 -17.05 -3.12 -15.28
C ALA A 404 -17.38 -2.52 -16.67
N GLY A 405 -16.83 -1.35 -17.01
CA GLY A 405 -17.13 -0.65 -18.28
C GLY A 405 -18.57 -0.15 -18.39
N ARG A 406 -19.27 0.02 -17.26
CA ARG A 406 -20.65 0.55 -17.20
C ARG A 406 -20.64 2.07 -17.24
N THR A 407 -20.13 2.63 -18.34
CA THR A 407 -19.77 4.05 -18.50
C THR A 407 -20.91 5.01 -18.14
N VAL A 408 -22.12 4.79 -18.65
CA VAL A 408 -23.28 5.67 -18.38
C VAL A 408 -23.62 5.73 -16.89
N GLU A 409 -23.52 4.61 -16.19
CA GLU A 409 -23.82 4.53 -14.77
C GLU A 409 -22.68 5.12 -13.93
N ALA A 410 -21.44 4.90 -14.35
CA ALA A 410 -20.27 5.52 -13.73
C ALA A 410 -20.31 7.06 -13.87
N GLU A 411 -20.70 7.59 -15.03
CA GLU A 411 -20.88 9.02 -15.25
C GLU A 411 -21.94 9.61 -14.32
N ALA A 412 -23.09 8.94 -14.19
CA ALA A 412 -24.16 9.37 -13.29
C ALA A 412 -23.69 9.38 -11.82
N GLU A 413 -22.97 8.35 -11.40
CA GLU A 413 -22.43 8.26 -10.05
C GLU A 413 -21.37 9.35 -9.78
N ALA A 414 -20.44 9.54 -10.72
CA ALA A 414 -19.42 10.59 -10.66
C ALA A 414 -20.05 11.98 -10.55
N PHE A 415 -21.06 12.29 -11.38
CA PHE A 415 -21.79 13.55 -11.29
C PHE A 415 -22.45 13.70 -9.91
N GLY A 416 -23.08 12.65 -9.40
CA GLY A 416 -23.69 12.67 -8.08
C GLY A 416 -22.66 12.95 -6.97
N ILE A 417 -21.44 12.40 -7.06
CA ILE A 417 -20.36 12.64 -6.07
C ILE A 417 -19.85 14.08 -6.22
N ALA A 418 -19.64 14.57 -7.44
CA ALA A 418 -19.14 15.91 -7.72
C ALA A 418 -20.02 17.01 -7.11
N ARG A 419 -21.35 16.81 -7.04
CA ARG A 419 -22.26 17.77 -6.37
C ARG A 419 -22.00 17.93 -4.87
N THR A 420 -21.48 16.89 -4.21
CA THR A 420 -21.31 16.85 -2.75
C THR A 420 -19.85 16.93 -2.31
N ALA A 421 -18.92 16.48 -3.15
CA ALA A 421 -17.49 16.38 -2.85
C ALA A 421 -16.64 16.62 -4.13
N PRO A 422 -16.65 17.85 -4.70
CA PRO A 422 -15.93 18.14 -5.95
C PRO A 422 -14.39 18.17 -5.80
N GLU A 423 -13.88 18.28 -4.57
CA GLU A 423 -12.45 18.27 -4.24
C GLU A 423 -11.99 16.90 -3.73
N ASP A 424 -12.70 15.83 -4.13
CA ASP A 424 -12.31 14.47 -3.81
C ASP A 424 -11.29 13.91 -4.82
N ALA A 425 -10.14 13.43 -4.32
CA ALA A 425 -9.08 12.87 -5.15
C ALA A 425 -9.54 11.61 -5.91
N GLU A 426 -10.27 10.72 -5.23
CA GLU A 426 -10.78 9.47 -5.81
C GLU A 426 -11.80 9.72 -6.93
N LEU A 427 -12.69 10.69 -6.73
CA LEU A 427 -13.59 11.16 -7.78
C LEU A 427 -12.80 11.70 -8.99
N CYS A 428 -11.81 12.56 -8.77
CA CYS A 428 -11.02 13.14 -9.86
C CYS A 428 -10.30 12.05 -10.66
N PHE A 429 -9.71 11.07 -9.97
CA PHE A 429 -9.13 9.89 -10.62
C PHE A 429 -10.18 9.08 -11.38
N GLY A 430 -11.36 8.84 -10.80
CA GLY A 430 -12.45 8.12 -11.46
C GLY A 430 -12.95 8.79 -12.74
N ILE A 431 -13.14 10.12 -12.72
CA ILE A 431 -13.51 10.91 -13.91
C ILE A 431 -12.40 10.82 -14.97
N ALA A 432 -11.14 10.97 -14.57
CA ALA A 432 -10.02 10.81 -15.50
C ALA A 432 -10.00 9.41 -16.13
N ALA A 433 -10.19 8.36 -15.32
CA ALA A 433 -10.23 6.98 -15.81
C ALA A 433 -11.37 6.76 -16.81
N LEU A 434 -12.55 7.37 -16.60
CA LEU A 434 -13.64 7.36 -17.59
C LEU A 434 -13.21 8.01 -18.91
N PHE A 435 -12.56 9.18 -18.85
CA PHE A 435 -12.08 9.84 -20.06
C PHE A 435 -11.01 9.03 -20.79
N LEU A 436 -10.07 8.43 -20.05
CA LEU A 436 -9.04 7.55 -20.63
C LEU A 436 -9.65 6.29 -21.25
N GLN A 437 -10.63 5.66 -20.62
CA GLN A 437 -11.36 4.53 -21.20
C GLN A 437 -12.13 4.89 -22.48
N GLY A 438 -12.53 6.15 -22.64
CA GLY A 438 -13.14 6.62 -23.89
C GLY A 438 -12.15 7.14 -24.94
N GLY A 439 -10.84 7.16 -24.62
CA GLY A 439 -9.79 7.71 -25.48
C GLY A 439 -9.70 9.24 -25.48
N TRP A 440 -10.42 9.92 -24.58
CA TRP A 440 -10.46 11.39 -24.48
C TRP A 440 -9.36 11.92 -23.57
N ARG A 441 -8.09 11.69 -23.97
CA ARG A 441 -6.89 12.04 -23.18
C ARG A 441 -6.84 13.51 -22.74
N ASP A 442 -7.15 14.44 -23.64
CA ASP A 442 -7.15 15.88 -23.35
C ASP A 442 -8.17 16.25 -22.26
N GLN A 443 -9.31 15.55 -22.21
CA GLN A 443 -10.34 15.76 -21.19
C GLN A 443 -9.96 15.09 -19.86
N ALA A 444 -9.16 14.02 -19.88
CA ALA A 444 -8.66 13.37 -18.68
C ALA A 444 -7.61 14.22 -17.94
N LEU A 445 -6.71 14.89 -18.68
CA LEU A 445 -5.58 15.63 -18.15
C LEU A 445 -5.92 16.60 -16.98
N PRO A 446 -6.93 17.49 -17.08
CA PRO A 446 -7.24 18.40 -15.98
C PRO A 446 -7.69 17.68 -14.70
N TYR A 447 -8.41 16.56 -14.81
CA TYR A 447 -8.85 15.77 -13.67
C TYR A 447 -7.72 14.96 -13.05
N VAL A 448 -6.83 14.39 -13.87
CA VAL A 448 -5.64 13.71 -13.33
C VAL A 448 -4.74 14.69 -12.59
N ARG A 449 -4.48 15.87 -13.17
CA ARG A 449 -3.67 16.90 -12.49
C ARG A 449 -4.31 17.35 -11.18
N LYS A 450 -5.65 17.42 -11.13
CA LYS A 450 -6.39 17.69 -9.89
C LYS A 450 -6.23 16.54 -8.88
N ALA A 451 -6.33 15.28 -9.31
CA ALA A 451 -6.11 14.11 -8.46
C ALA A 451 -4.69 14.10 -7.88
N ILE A 452 -3.67 14.40 -8.69
CA ILE A 452 -2.28 14.55 -8.25
C ILE A 452 -2.14 15.65 -7.19
N ARG A 453 -2.74 16.83 -7.38
CA ARG A 453 -2.66 17.92 -6.39
C ARG A 453 -3.32 17.54 -5.06
N LEU A 454 -4.42 16.79 -5.10
CA LEU A 454 -5.17 16.39 -3.91
C LEU A 454 -4.53 15.18 -3.19
N ALA A 455 -3.89 14.28 -3.93
CA ALA A 455 -3.23 13.08 -3.42
C ALA A 455 -1.92 12.81 -4.21
N PRO A 456 -0.85 13.57 -3.93
CA PRO A 456 0.41 13.47 -4.68
C PRO A 456 1.20 12.21 -4.39
N ASP A 457 0.95 11.55 -3.26
CA ASP A 457 1.64 10.32 -2.84
C ASP A 457 0.99 9.05 -3.40
N GLU A 458 -0.14 9.18 -4.11
CA GLU A 458 -0.90 8.07 -4.68
C GLU A 458 -0.37 7.71 -6.08
N PRO A 459 0.31 6.56 -6.26
CA PRO A 459 1.06 6.28 -7.49
C PRO A 459 0.19 6.12 -8.74
N ARG A 460 -1.03 5.58 -8.60
CA ARG A 460 -1.96 5.43 -9.74
C ARG A 460 -2.34 6.76 -10.39
N ASN A 461 -2.29 7.88 -9.65
CA ASN A 461 -2.54 9.21 -10.22
C ASN A 461 -1.46 9.61 -11.22
N TRP A 462 -0.20 9.29 -10.93
CA TRP A 462 0.95 9.56 -11.81
C TRP A 462 1.00 8.62 -13.02
N ILE A 463 0.58 7.36 -12.83
CA ILE A 463 0.39 6.42 -13.94
C ILE A 463 -0.69 6.95 -14.89
N ALA A 464 -1.85 7.36 -14.37
CA ALA A 464 -2.91 7.95 -15.17
C ALA A 464 -2.48 9.26 -15.87
N PHE A 465 -1.58 10.03 -15.25
CA PHE A 465 -1.04 11.26 -15.84
C PHE A 465 -0.16 10.96 -17.04
N THR A 466 0.68 9.93 -16.90
CA THR A 466 1.52 9.43 -17.99
C THR A 466 0.65 8.88 -19.13
N GLU A 467 -0.45 8.17 -18.82
CA GLU A 467 -1.39 7.69 -19.84
C GLU A 467 -2.13 8.84 -20.55
N ALA A 468 -2.52 9.88 -19.81
CA ALA A 468 -3.19 11.06 -20.37
C ALA A 468 -2.27 11.87 -21.31
N LEU A 469 -0.95 11.81 -21.11
CA LEU A 469 0.04 12.50 -21.93
C LEU A 469 0.71 11.59 -22.97
N ARG A 470 0.41 10.28 -22.97
CA ARG A 470 1.00 9.34 -23.91
C ARG A 470 0.63 9.74 -25.34
N ASP A 471 1.65 9.88 -26.18
CA ASP A 471 1.53 10.30 -27.58
C ASP A 471 0.80 11.64 -27.79
N ALA A 472 0.63 12.44 -26.73
CA ALA A 472 0.04 13.76 -26.84
C ALA A 472 0.87 14.63 -27.79
N ALA A 473 0.18 15.35 -28.67
CA ALA A 473 0.81 16.38 -29.46
C ALA A 473 1.41 17.45 -28.51
N PRO A 474 2.49 18.15 -28.93
CA PRO A 474 2.98 19.30 -28.20
C PRO A 474 1.81 20.25 -27.86
N PRO A 475 1.65 20.69 -26.59
CA PRO A 475 0.62 21.67 -26.27
C PRO A 475 0.78 22.92 -27.15
N GLU A 476 -0.34 23.42 -27.69
CA GLU A 476 -0.32 24.64 -28.51
C GLU A 476 0.23 25.84 -27.70
N PRO A 477 0.96 26.77 -28.33
CA PRO A 477 1.79 27.77 -27.65
C PRO A 477 1.03 28.93 -26.95
N GLU A 478 -0.19 28.70 -26.44
CA GLU A 478 -0.92 29.70 -25.65
C GLU A 478 -0.51 29.64 -24.16
N GLY A 479 0.66 30.18 -23.87
CA GLY A 479 1.19 30.34 -22.51
C GLY A 479 1.85 29.08 -21.95
N VAL A 480 2.99 29.26 -21.27
CA VAL A 480 3.64 28.15 -20.55
C VAL A 480 2.77 27.84 -19.33
N ASP A 481 2.05 26.71 -19.34
CA ASP A 481 1.42 26.18 -18.13
C ASP A 481 2.53 25.73 -17.17
N GLU A 482 3.01 26.66 -16.34
CA GLU A 482 4.02 26.41 -15.31
C GLU A 482 3.60 25.30 -14.35
N GLY A 483 2.29 25.09 -14.17
CA GLY A 483 1.77 23.94 -13.42
C GLY A 483 2.08 22.61 -14.10
N LEU A 484 1.85 22.50 -15.42
CA LEU A 484 2.14 21.28 -16.18
C LEU A 484 3.65 21.00 -16.20
N ARG A 485 4.47 22.05 -16.28
CA ARG A 485 5.93 21.93 -16.20
C ARG A 485 6.39 21.34 -14.87
N ALA A 486 5.83 21.80 -13.75
CA ALA A 486 6.10 21.25 -12.43
C ALA A 486 5.62 19.79 -12.29
N ASP A 487 4.42 19.49 -12.81
CA ASP A 487 3.86 18.13 -12.82
C ASP A 487 4.78 17.16 -13.59
N LEU A 488 5.25 17.54 -14.79
CA LEU A 488 6.18 16.73 -15.60
C LEU A 488 7.52 16.49 -14.90
N LEU A 489 8.08 17.52 -14.26
CA LEU A 489 9.34 17.40 -13.51
C LEU A 489 9.17 16.44 -12.32
N ALA A 490 8.06 16.57 -11.57
CA ALA A 490 7.74 15.68 -10.47
C ALA A 490 7.55 14.23 -10.94
N ALA A 491 6.89 14.02 -12.09
CA ALA A 491 6.67 12.70 -12.67
C ALA A 491 7.98 11.99 -13.02
N LEU A 492 8.97 12.69 -13.59
CA LEU A 492 10.29 12.09 -13.91
C LEU A 492 11.07 11.60 -12.69
N GLY A 493 10.75 12.11 -11.49
CA GLY A 493 11.36 11.67 -10.23
C GLY A 493 10.70 10.42 -9.62
N ARG A 494 9.61 9.91 -10.19
CA ARG A 494 8.82 8.83 -9.58
C ARG A 494 9.16 7.43 -10.12
N PRO A 495 9.24 6.40 -9.25
CA PRO A 495 9.60 5.03 -9.63
C PRO A 495 8.50 4.26 -10.36
N GLU A 496 7.28 4.81 -10.46
CA GLU A 496 6.15 4.22 -11.18
C GLU A 496 5.94 4.87 -12.56
N VAL A 497 6.71 5.92 -12.89
CA VAL A 497 6.61 6.67 -14.14
C VAL A 497 7.71 6.26 -15.12
N GLU A 498 7.30 5.83 -16.30
CA GLU A 498 8.22 5.59 -17.41
C GLU A 498 8.51 6.90 -18.17
N GLY A 499 9.76 7.37 -18.11
CA GLY A 499 10.12 8.68 -18.68
C GLY A 499 9.99 8.76 -20.21
N SER A 500 10.11 7.63 -20.92
CA SER A 500 9.97 7.56 -22.38
C SER A 500 8.57 7.97 -22.84
N GLY A 501 7.54 7.55 -22.12
CA GLY A 501 6.14 7.89 -22.41
C GLY A 501 5.82 9.38 -22.30
N LEU A 502 6.62 10.14 -21.56
CA LEU A 502 6.46 11.59 -21.38
C LEU A 502 7.30 12.42 -22.36
N SER A 503 8.21 11.81 -23.12
CA SER A 503 9.23 12.57 -23.87
C SER A 503 8.63 13.57 -24.86
N ARG A 504 7.56 13.21 -25.59
CA ARG A 504 6.90 14.12 -26.54
C ARG A 504 6.21 15.30 -25.85
N ALA A 505 5.50 15.03 -24.75
CA ALA A 505 4.85 16.08 -23.96
C ALA A 505 5.87 17.05 -23.36
N ILE A 506 6.98 16.52 -22.81
CA ILE A 506 8.11 17.32 -22.31
C ILE A 506 8.72 18.14 -23.46
N ALA A 507 8.94 17.53 -24.63
CA ALA A 507 9.48 18.23 -25.78
C ALA A 507 8.59 19.41 -26.20
N GLY A 508 7.27 19.24 -26.18
CA GLY A 508 6.34 20.33 -26.47
C GLY A 508 6.45 21.50 -25.49
N VAL A 509 6.57 21.22 -24.18
CA VAL A 509 6.79 22.26 -23.16
C VAL A 509 8.15 22.94 -23.33
N LEU A 510 9.22 22.17 -23.57
CA LEU A 510 10.58 22.72 -23.76
C LEU A 510 10.68 23.55 -25.04
N MET A 511 10.08 23.08 -26.13
CA MET A 511 10.08 23.76 -27.42
C MET A 511 9.25 25.05 -27.43
N ALA A 512 8.53 25.40 -26.34
CA ALA A 512 8.00 26.75 -26.16
C ALA A 512 9.10 27.81 -26.01
N SER A 513 10.30 27.41 -25.55
CA SER A 513 11.46 28.29 -25.40
C SER A 513 11.92 28.88 -26.75
N PRO A 514 12.02 30.22 -26.87
CA PRO A 514 12.55 30.87 -28.08
C PRO A 514 13.98 30.42 -28.42
N VAL A 515 14.79 30.10 -27.40
CA VAL A 515 16.17 29.66 -27.56
C VAL A 515 16.25 28.31 -28.26
N LEU A 516 15.45 27.33 -27.79
CA LEU A 516 15.40 26.00 -28.40
C LEU A 516 14.79 26.03 -29.81
N LYS A 517 13.77 26.87 -30.04
CA LYS A 517 13.23 27.10 -31.40
C LYS A 517 14.30 27.66 -32.34
N THR A 518 15.08 28.63 -31.88
CA THR A 518 16.15 29.26 -32.67
C THR A 518 17.22 28.22 -33.00
N LEU A 519 17.68 27.44 -32.01
CA LEU A 519 18.64 26.36 -32.21
C LEU A 519 18.14 25.30 -33.19
N ALA A 520 16.87 24.89 -33.11
CA ALA A 520 16.26 23.91 -34.02
C ALA A 520 16.18 24.40 -35.48
N ALA A 521 16.12 25.72 -35.69
CA ALA A 521 16.01 26.36 -36.99
C ALA A 521 17.37 26.70 -37.62
N LEU A 522 18.48 26.54 -36.89
CA LEU A 522 19.81 26.81 -37.42
C LEU A 522 20.15 25.84 -38.58
N PRO A 523 20.71 26.36 -39.69
CA PRO A 523 21.10 25.52 -40.82
C PRO A 523 22.20 24.52 -40.43
N GLU A 524 22.37 23.48 -41.23
CA GLU A 524 23.55 22.60 -41.13
C GLU A 524 24.79 23.37 -41.56
N ASP A 525 25.54 23.90 -40.58
CA ASP A 525 26.88 24.45 -40.79
C ASP A 525 27.94 23.38 -40.51
N ALA A 526 28.89 23.23 -41.43
CA ALA A 526 29.99 22.25 -41.38
C ALA A 526 31.33 22.86 -40.94
N GLY A 527 31.40 24.18 -40.72
CA GLY A 527 32.63 24.87 -40.33
C GLY A 527 33.06 24.63 -38.88
N PRO A 528 34.36 24.79 -38.55
CA PRO A 528 34.90 24.64 -37.20
C PRO A 528 34.67 25.88 -36.30
N SER A 529 33.99 26.93 -36.80
CA SER A 529 33.70 28.17 -36.08
C SER A 529 32.20 28.32 -35.82
N LEU A 530 31.85 29.07 -34.77
CA LEU A 530 30.46 29.43 -34.50
C LEU A 530 29.91 30.39 -35.57
N ASP A 531 28.68 30.15 -36.01
CA ASP A 531 27.94 31.08 -36.85
C ASP A 531 27.47 32.32 -36.06
N GLY A 532 27.06 33.37 -36.77
CA GLY A 532 26.66 34.64 -36.15
C GLY A 532 25.43 34.53 -35.22
N ALA A 533 24.49 33.63 -35.51
CA ALA A 533 23.31 33.43 -34.66
C ALA A 533 23.67 32.71 -33.36
N SER A 534 24.54 31.69 -33.44
CA SER A 534 25.10 31.01 -32.28
C SER A 534 25.91 31.95 -31.39
N LEU A 535 26.71 32.85 -31.98
CA LEU A 535 27.44 33.89 -31.24
C LEU A 535 26.50 34.88 -30.55
N ALA A 536 25.40 35.28 -31.19
CA ALA A 536 24.41 36.16 -30.58
C ALA A 536 23.75 35.53 -29.34
N LEU A 537 23.34 34.26 -29.42
CA LEU A 537 22.76 33.50 -28.30
C LEU A 537 23.73 33.32 -27.11
N LEU A 538 25.04 33.31 -27.39
CA LEU A 538 26.07 33.31 -26.34
C LEU A 538 26.24 34.69 -25.71
N ALA A 539 26.25 35.73 -26.54
CA ALA A 539 26.52 37.11 -26.12
C ALA A 539 25.38 37.72 -25.28
N ASP A 540 24.12 37.38 -25.58
CA ASP A 540 22.95 37.89 -24.86
C ASP A 540 22.60 37.09 -23.58
N GLY A 541 23.34 36.02 -23.30
CA GLY A 541 23.16 35.17 -22.13
C GLY A 541 21.99 34.18 -22.23
N SER A 542 21.29 34.11 -23.37
CA SER A 542 20.10 33.27 -23.56
C SER A 542 20.34 31.78 -23.28
N LEU A 543 21.55 31.28 -23.56
CA LEU A 543 21.89 29.88 -23.31
C LEU A 543 22.05 29.54 -21.82
N ALA A 544 22.32 30.51 -20.95
CA ALA A 544 22.53 30.25 -19.52
C ALA A 544 21.27 29.71 -18.84
N GLY A 545 20.09 30.18 -19.27
CA GLY A 545 18.80 29.70 -18.75
C GLY A 545 18.56 28.21 -19.04
N LEU A 546 19.07 27.67 -20.15
CA LEU A 546 18.97 26.23 -20.46
C LEU A 546 19.81 25.37 -19.51
N ALA A 547 20.93 25.91 -19.02
CA ALA A 547 21.82 25.20 -18.10
C ALA A 547 21.24 25.09 -16.68
N GLU A 548 20.21 25.89 -16.37
CA GLU A 548 19.51 25.90 -15.08
C GLU A 548 18.08 25.34 -15.19
N ASP A 549 17.68 24.91 -16.40
CA ASP A 549 16.36 24.33 -16.66
C ASP A 549 16.26 22.91 -16.08
N ALA A 550 15.60 22.79 -14.92
CA ALA A 550 15.44 21.52 -14.22
C ALA A 550 14.69 20.45 -15.03
N LEU A 551 13.68 20.83 -15.84
CA LEU A 551 12.91 19.87 -16.64
C LEU A 551 13.76 19.35 -17.80
N LEU A 552 14.49 20.23 -18.50
CA LEU A 552 15.43 19.83 -19.55
C LEU A 552 16.49 18.88 -19.00
N LEU A 553 17.16 19.27 -17.91
CA LEU A 553 18.20 18.46 -17.29
C LEU A 553 17.67 17.12 -16.80
N ALA A 554 16.48 17.06 -16.20
CA ALA A 554 15.87 15.80 -15.78
C ALA A 554 15.53 14.91 -16.99
N HIS A 555 14.95 15.47 -18.05
CA HIS A 555 14.54 14.71 -19.23
C HIS A 555 15.73 14.03 -19.92
N LEU A 556 16.80 14.78 -20.19
CA LEU A 556 18.03 14.27 -20.84
C LEU A 556 18.69 13.11 -20.08
N ARG A 557 18.40 12.94 -18.80
CA ARG A 557 18.97 11.89 -17.93
C ARG A 557 18.04 10.68 -17.80
N ALA A 558 16.74 10.89 -17.97
CA ALA A 558 15.71 9.91 -17.67
C ALA A 558 15.31 9.07 -18.89
N ALA A 559 15.23 9.65 -20.09
CA ALA A 559 14.77 8.95 -21.28
C ALA A 559 15.26 9.58 -22.59
N PRO A 560 15.35 8.81 -23.68
CA PRO A 560 15.66 9.36 -24.99
C PRO A 560 14.67 10.45 -25.41
N VAL A 561 15.19 11.55 -25.96
CA VAL A 561 14.40 12.61 -26.60
C VAL A 561 13.74 12.06 -27.87
N CYS A 562 12.42 11.93 -27.85
CA CYS A 562 11.61 11.36 -28.93
C CYS A 562 10.85 12.43 -29.74
N ASP A 563 11.49 13.57 -30.01
CA ASP A 563 10.93 14.66 -30.80
C ASP A 563 11.97 15.20 -31.80
N PRO A 564 11.64 15.33 -33.11
CA PRO A 564 12.60 15.77 -34.11
C PRO A 564 13.11 17.20 -33.91
N ALA A 565 12.27 18.11 -33.42
CA ALA A 565 12.65 19.51 -33.28
C ALA A 565 13.58 19.71 -32.08
N LEU A 566 13.25 19.08 -30.94
CA LEU A 566 14.11 19.11 -29.76
C LEU A 566 15.43 18.37 -30.01
N GLU A 567 15.43 17.21 -30.68
CA GLU A 567 16.66 16.52 -31.08
C GLU A 567 17.58 17.44 -31.91
N ARG A 568 17.03 18.12 -32.92
CA ARG A 568 17.82 19.07 -33.74
C ARG A 568 18.38 20.20 -32.89
N ALA A 569 17.56 20.80 -32.01
CA ALA A 569 18.01 21.85 -31.11
C ALA A 569 19.16 21.38 -30.22
N LEU A 570 19.08 20.18 -29.65
CA LEU A 570 20.10 19.61 -28.78
C LEU A 570 21.38 19.23 -29.53
N THR A 571 21.24 18.72 -30.77
CA THR A 571 22.37 18.45 -31.65
C THR A 571 23.15 19.74 -31.94
N ARG A 572 22.44 20.84 -32.21
CA ARG A 572 23.06 22.17 -32.41
C ARG A 572 23.64 22.73 -31.11
N LEU A 573 22.93 22.62 -30.00
CA LEU A 573 23.40 23.06 -28.68
C LEU A 573 24.70 22.35 -28.30
N ARG A 574 24.79 21.03 -28.51
CA ARG A 574 26.02 20.25 -28.28
C ARG A 574 27.20 20.83 -29.05
N ARG A 575 27.02 21.15 -30.33
CA ARG A 575 28.06 21.81 -31.16
C ARG A 575 28.43 23.19 -30.61
N VAL A 576 27.44 24.02 -30.28
CA VAL A 576 27.68 25.38 -29.77
C VAL A 576 28.50 25.33 -28.48
N LEU A 577 28.14 24.44 -27.55
CA LEU A 577 28.87 24.24 -26.29
C LEU A 577 30.29 23.71 -26.54
N LEU A 578 30.46 22.75 -27.46
CA LEU A 578 31.79 22.26 -27.84
C LEU A 578 32.69 23.43 -28.26
N LEU A 579 32.27 24.22 -29.24
CA LEU A 579 33.09 25.31 -29.79
C LEU A 579 33.30 26.47 -28.80
N ALA A 580 32.29 26.79 -27.99
CA ALA A 580 32.33 27.92 -27.06
C ALA A 580 33.21 27.66 -25.81
N LEU A 581 33.16 26.44 -25.26
CA LEU A 581 33.87 26.07 -24.03
C LEU A 581 35.31 25.61 -24.29
N THR A 582 35.66 25.32 -25.55
CA THR A 582 37.03 24.95 -25.93
C THR A 582 37.77 26.11 -26.61
N GLY A 583 37.04 27.15 -27.03
CA GLY A 583 37.58 28.43 -27.46
C GLY A 583 37.67 29.45 -26.32
N PRO A 584 38.03 30.72 -26.61
CA PRO A 584 38.13 31.78 -25.61
C PRO A 584 36.77 32.30 -25.08
N GLY A 585 35.66 31.59 -25.33
CA GLY A 585 34.30 32.13 -25.26
C GLY A 585 33.56 31.97 -23.92
N LEU A 586 33.66 30.83 -23.24
CA LEU A 586 32.94 30.58 -21.98
C LEU A 586 33.84 30.00 -20.88
N PRO A 587 33.78 30.54 -19.64
CA PRO A 587 34.48 29.95 -18.51
C PRO A 587 33.80 28.66 -18.04
N ASP A 588 34.58 27.72 -17.51
CA ASP A 588 34.07 26.51 -16.87
C ASP A 588 33.25 26.88 -15.61
N ARG A 589 31.93 26.62 -15.63
CA ARG A 589 30.98 26.89 -14.54
C ARG A 589 30.16 25.64 -14.22
N PRO A 590 29.69 25.46 -12.96
CA PRO A 590 28.86 24.32 -12.58
C PRO A 590 27.63 24.09 -13.48
N SER A 591 26.91 25.16 -13.85
CA SER A 591 25.74 25.05 -14.73
C SER A 591 26.10 24.51 -16.12
N TRP A 592 27.19 24.99 -16.73
CA TRP A 592 27.67 24.47 -18.02
C TRP A 592 28.11 23.01 -17.94
N ARG A 593 28.79 22.61 -16.85
CA ARG A 593 29.16 21.22 -16.64
C ARG A 593 27.93 20.33 -16.46
N ALA A 594 26.91 20.79 -15.73
CA ALA A 594 25.67 20.06 -15.53
C ALA A 594 24.89 19.84 -16.84
N LEU A 595 24.85 20.86 -17.71
CA LEU A 595 24.24 20.77 -19.04
C LEU A 595 25.03 19.86 -19.98
N CYS A 596 26.36 20.03 -20.06
CA CYS A 596 27.21 19.17 -20.89
C CYS A 596 27.12 17.70 -20.44
N ALA A 597 27.14 17.45 -19.12
CA ALA A 597 26.97 16.11 -18.57
C ALA A 597 25.59 15.52 -18.90
N ALA A 598 24.50 16.31 -18.81
CA ALA A 598 23.17 15.86 -19.19
C ALA A 598 23.07 15.53 -20.69
N ILE A 599 23.65 16.35 -21.57
CA ILE A 599 23.74 16.05 -23.02
C ILE A 599 24.56 14.79 -23.25
N ALA A 600 25.65 14.59 -22.50
CA ALA A 600 26.45 13.38 -22.58
C ALA A 600 25.69 12.12 -22.13
N GLU A 601 24.94 12.20 -21.04
CA GLU A 601 24.04 11.13 -20.60
C GLU A 601 22.97 10.84 -21.67
N GLN A 602 22.37 11.87 -22.28
CA GLN A 602 21.41 11.72 -23.38
C GLN A 602 22.03 11.05 -24.62
N CYS A 603 23.26 11.44 -25.00
CA CYS A 603 23.97 10.82 -26.11
C CYS A 603 24.34 9.36 -25.81
N PHE A 604 24.62 9.03 -24.54
CA PHE A 604 24.82 7.65 -24.15
C PHE A 604 23.52 6.83 -24.18
N LEU A 605 22.40 7.43 -23.76
CA LEU A 605 21.07 6.82 -23.77
C LEU A 605 20.57 6.51 -25.18
N ASN A 606 20.78 7.42 -26.13
CA ASN A 606 20.39 7.23 -27.53
C ASN A 606 21.48 6.59 -28.40
N GLU A 607 22.59 6.15 -27.78
CA GLU A 607 23.70 5.48 -28.44
C GLU A 607 24.31 6.33 -29.58
N TYR A 608 24.48 7.62 -29.29
CA TYR A 608 25.16 8.62 -30.09
C TYR A 608 24.49 8.90 -31.43
N VAL A 609 23.16 8.76 -31.52
CA VAL A 609 22.41 9.01 -32.76
C VAL A 609 22.49 10.47 -33.24
N PHE A 610 22.82 11.42 -32.35
CA PHE A 610 23.02 12.83 -32.70
C PHE A 610 24.17 12.98 -33.70
N ALA A 611 23.88 13.55 -34.88
CA ALA A 611 24.84 13.70 -35.97
C ALA A 611 26.04 14.58 -35.58
N GLU A 612 27.21 14.24 -36.11
CA GLU A 612 28.46 14.97 -35.96
C GLU A 612 28.96 15.39 -37.35
N ASN A 613 29.49 16.60 -37.45
CA ASN A 613 30.11 17.10 -38.67
C ASN A 613 31.65 17.12 -38.57
N ASP A 614 32.31 17.38 -39.70
CA ASP A 614 33.78 17.39 -39.80
C ASP A 614 34.44 18.45 -38.90
N GLY A 615 33.79 19.59 -38.68
CA GLY A 615 34.28 20.66 -37.80
C GLY A 615 34.31 20.22 -36.33
N GLU A 616 33.25 19.56 -35.86
CA GLU A 616 33.19 18.97 -34.51
C GLU A 616 34.26 17.89 -34.34
N PHE A 617 34.42 17.01 -35.33
CA PHE A 617 35.44 15.96 -35.33
C PHE A 617 36.86 16.52 -35.16
N GLN A 618 37.20 17.59 -35.90
CA GLN A 618 38.51 18.24 -35.81
C GLN A 618 38.78 18.81 -34.42
N VAL A 619 37.79 19.48 -33.82
CA VAL A 619 37.90 20.05 -32.47
C VAL A 619 38.04 18.94 -31.43
N LEU A 620 37.20 17.90 -31.49
CA LEU A 620 37.26 16.75 -30.59
C LEU A 620 38.63 16.05 -30.62
N ALA A 621 39.23 15.88 -31.81
CA ALA A 621 40.55 15.29 -31.93
C ALA A 621 41.64 16.09 -31.18
N VAL A 622 41.51 17.41 -31.12
CA VAL A 622 42.41 18.27 -30.31
C VAL A 622 42.16 18.06 -28.82
N LEU A 623 40.90 17.98 -28.40
CA LEU A 623 40.52 17.81 -26.98
C LEU A 623 40.95 16.47 -26.41
N VAL A 624 40.78 15.38 -27.18
CA VAL A 624 41.23 14.04 -26.77
C VAL A 624 42.72 14.07 -26.47
N ARG A 625 43.54 14.60 -27.40
CA ARG A 625 44.99 14.70 -27.20
C ARG A 625 45.37 15.55 -25.98
N ALA A 626 44.66 16.65 -25.75
CA ALA A 626 44.90 17.50 -24.58
C ALA A 626 44.58 16.78 -23.27
N ALA A 627 43.46 16.04 -23.23
CA ALA A 627 43.04 15.29 -22.05
C ALA A 627 43.97 14.09 -21.78
N GLU A 628 44.41 13.39 -22.82
CA GLU A 628 45.41 12.31 -22.71
C GLU A 628 46.73 12.83 -22.16
N ALA A 629 47.23 13.95 -22.69
CA ALA A 629 48.47 14.56 -22.22
C ALA A 629 48.38 14.99 -20.74
N ALA A 630 47.22 15.46 -20.27
CA ALA A 630 47.01 15.76 -18.85
C ALA A 630 47.09 14.49 -17.99
N LEU A 631 46.39 13.43 -18.39
CA LEU A 631 46.42 12.14 -17.68
C LEU A 631 47.83 11.52 -17.65
N GLU A 632 48.63 11.68 -18.72
CA GLU A 632 50.04 11.28 -18.75
C GLU A 632 50.89 11.99 -17.71
N ARG A 633 50.63 13.28 -17.50
CA ARG A 633 51.28 14.08 -16.46
C ARG A 633 50.70 13.83 -15.06
N LYS A 634 49.75 12.90 -14.91
CA LYS A 634 48.97 12.65 -13.69
C LYS A 634 48.21 13.90 -13.22
N GLU A 635 47.83 14.75 -14.16
CA GLU A 635 46.98 15.91 -13.95
C GLU A 635 45.53 15.54 -14.26
N GLN A 636 44.59 16.18 -13.57
CA GLN A 636 43.17 16.02 -13.84
C GLN A 636 42.77 16.86 -15.08
N PRO A 637 42.21 16.26 -16.14
CA PRO A 637 41.71 17.04 -17.26
C PRO A 637 40.52 17.91 -16.82
N PRO A 638 40.28 19.07 -17.45
CA PRO A 638 39.15 19.93 -17.11
C PRO A 638 37.82 19.17 -17.16
N ALA A 639 36.99 19.37 -16.13
CA ALA A 639 35.72 18.68 -15.94
C ALA A 639 34.76 18.83 -17.12
N VAL A 640 34.65 20.06 -17.66
CA VAL A 640 33.81 20.34 -18.83
C VAL A 640 34.26 19.58 -20.09
N LEU A 641 35.57 19.34 -20.25
CA LEU A 641 36.09 18.59 -21.41
C LEU A 641 35.71 17.12 -21.33
N VAL A 642 35.75 16.52 -20.13
CA VAL A 642 35.31 15.13 -19.94
C VAL A 642 33.83 14.97 -20.30
N ALA A 643 32.98 15.93 -19.89
CA ALA A 643 31.58 15.95 -20.29
C ALA A 643 31.37 16.07 -21.80
N LEU A 644 32.08 17.00 -22.45
CA LEU A 644 32.00 17.18 -23.90
C LEU A 644 32.47 15.94 -24.67
N LEU A 645 33.56 15.29 -24.25
CA LEU A 645 34.01 14.02 -24.84
C LEU A 645 32.93 12.94 -24.71
N GLY A 646 32.31 12.82 -23.53
CA GLY A 646 31.21 11.90 -23.27
C GLY A 646 29.94 12.16 -24.09
N ALA A 647 29.77 13.36 -24.63
CA ALA A 647 28.65 13.74 -25.51
C ALA A 647 28.84 13.31 -26.97
N TYR A 648 30.05 12.90 -27.36
CA TYR A 648 30.32 12.42 -28.71
C TYR A 648 30.73 10.95 -28.75
N ARG A 649 31.37 10.44 -27.70
CA ARG A 649 31.85 9.06 -27.65
C ARG A 649 31.63 8.46 -26.24
N PRO A 650 31.44 7.14 -26.12
CA PRO A 650 31.31 6.48 -24.82
C PRO A 650 32.62 6.49 -24.04
N LEU A 651 32.60 7.07 -22.84
CA LEU A 651 33.81 7.23 -22.03
C LEU A 651 34.46 5.90 -21.62
N TYR A 652 33.71 4.81 -21.41
CA TYR A 652 34.31 3.50 -21.08
C TYR A 652 35.20 2.92 -22.20
N ARG A 653 35.05 3.37 -23.45
CA ARG A 653 35.89 2.92 -24.57
C ARG A 653 37.19 3.70 -24.68
N TRP A 654 37.37 4.75 -23.88
CA TRP A 654 38.63 5.46 -23.83
C TRP A 654 39.67 4.58 -23.12
N GLU A 655 40.86 4.43 -23.72
CA GLU A 655 41.94 3.57 -23.20
C GLU A 655 42.26 3.82 -21.72
N ARG A 656 42.09 5.06 -21.26
CA ARG A 656 42.35 5.48 -19.87
C ARG A 656 41.09 5.70 -19.04
N ALA A 657 39.98 5.05 -19.38
CA ALA A 657 38.71 5.19 -18.66
C ALA A 657 38.82 4.84 -17.17
N GLU A 658 39.63 3.84 -16.80
CA GLU A 658 39.90 3.49 -15.41
C GLU A 658 40.64 4.60 -14.65
N ALA A 659 41.56 5.31 -15.31
CA ALA A 659 42.29 6.41 -14.69
C ALA A 659 41.34 7.55 -14.29
N LEU A 660 40.28 7.80 -15.06
CA LEU A 660 39.26 8.80 -14.71
C LEU A 660 38.57 8.48 -13.38
N GLN A 661 38.33 7.21 -13.06
CA GLN A 661 37.66 6.80 -11.82
C GLN A 661 38.52 7.01 -10.56
N SER A 662 39.85 7.08 -10.73
CA SER A 662 40.79 7.31 -9.62
C SER A 662 40.91 8.78 -9.20
N LEU A 663 40.32 9.70 -9.97
CA LEU A 663 40.38 11.14 -9.75
C LEU A 663 39.13 11.67 -9.03
N SER A 664 39.25 12.83 -8.38
CA SER A 664 38.14 13.48 -7.68
C SER A 664 37.39 14.44 -8.60
N TRP A 665 36.09 14.23 -8.79
CA TRP A 665 35.27 14.99 -9.72
C TRP A 665 34.15 15.79 -9.04
N PRO A 666 33.73 16.93 -9.62
CA PRO A 666 32.45 17.56 -9.28
C PRO A 666 31.29 16.56 -9.46
N GLU A 667 30.21 16.76 -8.69
CA GLU A 667 29.07 15.83 -8.63
C GLU A 667 28.51 15.48 -10.02
N GLU A 668 28.34 16.49 -10.88
CA GLU A 668 27.82 16.34 -12.23
C GLU A 668 28.70 15.45 -13.12
N ILE A 669 30.02 15.48 -12.94
CA ILE A 669 30.97 14.64 -13.68
C ILE A 669 31.11 13.27 -13.03
N ALA A 670 31.12 13.19 -11.70
CA ALA A 670 31.14 11.91 -10.98
C ALA A 670 29.94 11.03 -11.38
N ARG A 671 28.74 11.62 -11.50
CA ARG A 671 27.55 10.91 -11.98
C ARG A 671 27.69 10.46 -13.44
N LEU A 672 28.19 11.33 -14.32
CA LEU A 672 28.45 10.98 -15.72
C LEU A 672 29.44 9.82 -15.84
N LEU A 673 30.52 9.84 -15.05
CA LEU A 673 31.53 8.77 -15.05
C LEU A 673 30.98 7.47 -14.46
N ASN A 674 30.17 7.54 -13.41
CA ASN A 674 29.46 6.36 -12.93
C ASN A 674 28.62 5.74 -14.07
N ARG A 675 27.90 6.60 -14.80
CA ARG A 675 27.00 6.21 -15.88
C ARG A 675 27.70 5.63 -17.12
N GLN A 676 28.73 6.31 -17.61
CA GLN A 676 29.39 5.97 -18.87
C GLN A 676 30.65 5.13 -18.70
N VAL A 677 31.15 4.94 -17.47
CA VAL A 677 32.38 4.18 -17.20
C VAL A 677 32.13 3.06 -16.18
N ALA A 678 31.77 3.39 -14.93
CA ALA A 678 31.67 2.39 -13.87
C ALA A 678 30.57 1.35 -14.15
N GLU A 679 29.40 1.78 -14.60
CA GLU A 679 28.28 0.90 -14.97
C GLU A 679 28.66 -0.08 -16.11
N PRO A 680 29.18 0.36 -17.28
CA PRO A 680 29.65 -0.55 -18.33
C PRO A 680 30.77 -1.52 -17.90
N LEU A 681 31.70 -1.09 -17.05
CA LEU A 681 32.76 -1.97 -16.56
C LEU A 681 32.22 -3.03 -15.60
N ALA A 682 31.26 -2.66 -14.74
CA ALA A 682 30.54 -3.62 -13.89
C ALA A 682 29.72 -4.61 -14.74
N GLU A 683 29.07 -4.14 -15.81
CA GLU A 683 28.40 -5.00 -16.80
C GLU A 683 29.39 -6.00 -17.42
N ALA A 684 30.59 -5.56 -17.83
CA ALA A 684 31.61 -6.44 -18.39
C ALA A 684 32.07 -7.53 -17.40
N ALA A 685 32.21 -7.20 -16.11
CA ALA A 685 32.53 -8.17 -15.06
C ALA A 685 31.41 -9.21 -14.88
N ILE A 686 30.15 -8.76 -14.81
CA ILE A 686 28.98 -9.66 -14.73
C ILE A 686 28.92 -10.58 -15.95
N GLN A 687 29.19 -10.03 -17.15
CA GLN A 687 29.15 -10.79 -18.40
C GLN A 687 30.07 -12.02 -18.36
N ALA A 688 31.23 -11.94 -17.69
CA ALA A 688 32.18 -13.04 -17.57
C ALA A 688 31.63 -14.20 -16.72
N GLU A 689 30.87 -13.87 -15.66
CA GLU A 689 30.37 -14.82 -14.65
C GLU A 689 29.00 -15.44 -14.98
N LEU A 690 28.26 -14.85 -15.94
CA LEU A 690 26.90 -15.31 -16.27
C LEU A 690 26.87 -16.79 -16.67
N PRO A 691 26.01 -17.63 -16.05
CA PRO A 691 25.89 -19.04 -16.40
C PRO A 691 25.30 -19.19 -17.81
N ALA A 692 25.75 -20.22 -18.53
CA ALA A 692 25.16 -20.64 -19.80
C ALA A 692 24.45 -21.98 -19.60
N LEU A 693 23.13 -22.00 -19.77
CA LEU A 693 22.31 -23.19 -19.54
C LEU A 693 22.23 -24.09 -20.78
N THR A 694 22.30 -23.51 -21.97
CA THR A 694 22.18 -24.25 -23.23
C THR A 694 23.19 -23.78 -24.27
N ARG A 695 23.44 -24.59 -25.30
CA ARG A 695 24.31 -24.24 -26.42
C ARG A 695 23.52 -23.43 -27.45
N ILE A 696 24.04 -22.26 -27.82
CA ILE A 696 23.47 -21.45 -28.91
C ILE A 696 24.14 -21.87 -30.22
N SER A 697 23.45 -22.66 -31.05
CA SER A 697 23.98 -23.20 -32.31
C SER A 697 23.11 -22.98 -33.54
N HIS A 698 21.84 -22.61 -33.37
CA HIS A 698 20.95 -22.32 -34.50
C HIS A 698 21.41 -21.06 -35.27
N PRO A 699 21.48 -21.09 -36.62
CA PRO A 699 22.01 -19.97 -37.41
C PRO A 699 21.30 -18.63 -37.16
N VAL A 700 19.96 -18.62 -37.09
CA VAL A 700 19.19 -17.40 -36.79
C VAL A 700 19.49 -16.91 -35.38
N SER A 701 19.50 -17.80 -34.37
CA SER A 701 19.89 -17.45 -32.99
C SER A 701 21.30 -16.86 -32.92
N VAL A 702 22.25 -17.38 -33.70
CA VAL A 702 23.62 -16.85 -33.77
C VAL A 702 23.64 -15.44 -34.39
N GLY A 703 22.87 -15.21 -35.45
CA GLY A 703 22.74 -13.90 -36.10
C GLY A 703 22.08 -12.85 -35.20
N VAL A 704 20.95 -13.19 -34.57
CA VAL A 704 20.23 -12.35 -33.61
C VAL A 704 21.11 -12.03 -32.40
N ARG A 705 21.80 -13.04 -31.84
CA ARG A 705 22.77 -12.83 -30.76
C ARG A 705 23.87 -11.83 -31.17
N ALA A 706 24.43 -11.97 -32.36
CA ALA A 706 25.51 -11.08 -32.81
C ALA A 706 25.08 -9.60 -32.85
N GLN A 707 23.84 -9.33 -33.28
CA GLN A 707 23.26 -7.98 -33.26
C GLN A 707 23.18 -7.40 -31.83
N TYR A 708 22.66 -8.16 -30.87
CA TYR A 708 22.48 -7.69 -29.48
C TYR A 708 23.77 -7.73 -28.63
N GLU A 709 24.78 -8.52 -29.02
CA GLU A 709 26.13 -8.47 -28.44
C GLU A 709 26.90 -7.23 -28.91
N GLU A 710 26.58 -6.70 -30.09
CA GLU A 710 27.13 -5.42 -30.52
C GLU A 710 26.59 -4.29 -29.63
N ASN A 711 25.26 -4.24 -29.46
CA ASN A 711 24.58 -3.25 -28.63
C ASN A 711 23.35 -3.85 -27.90
N PRO A 712 23.32 -3.86 -26.55
CA PRO A 712 22.19 -4.38 -25.80
C PRO A 712 20.99 -3.43 -25.87
N TYR A 713 19.81 -3.97 -26.17
CA TYR A 713 18.57 -3.23 -26.39
C TYR A 713 17.36 -3.96 -25.75
N PRO A 714 16.35 -3.23 -25.21
CA PRO A 714 16.30 -1.79 -24.97
C PRO A 714 17.02 -1.34 -23.69
N ARG A 715 17.78 -0.24 -23.72
CA ARG A 715 18.30 0.37 -22.47
C ARG A 715 17.21 1.23 -21.84
N TRP A 716 16.98 1.05 -20.54
CA TRP A 716 15.98 1.79 -19.77
C TRP A 716 16.60 2.45 -18.53
N MET A 717 15.84 3.29 -17.82
CA MET A 717 16.38 4.06 -16.71
C MET A 717 15.47 4.15 -15.52
N THR A 718 14.28 4.68 -15.77
CA THR A 718 13.20 4.57 -14.82
C THR A 718 12.53 3.23 -15.02
N THR A 719 11.97 2.75 -13.93
CA THR A 719 11.11 1.59 -13.93
C THR A 719 9.67 2.10 -13.86
N GLY A 720 8.71 1.37 -14.42
CA GLY A 720 7.28 1.66 -14.25
C GLY A 720 6.66 0.67 -13.27
N LEU A 721 7.35 0.39 -12.15
CA LEU A 721 6.95 -0.69 -11.25
C LEU A 721 5.80 -0.27 -10.36
N LEU A 722 5.00 -1.26 -9.96
CA LEU A 722 3.97 -1.05 -8.96
C LEU A 722 4.60 -0.95 -7.55
N PRO A 723 3.98 -0.19 -6.64
CA PRO A 723 4.49 -0.02 -5.27
C PRO A 723 4.47 -1.32 -4.46
N GLU A 724 3.47 -2.18 -4.70
CA GLU A 724 3.29 -3.44 -3.97
C GLU A 724 3.03 -4.63 -4.90
N PRO A 725 3.66 -5.79 -4.64
CA PRO A 725 3.42 -7.00 -5.42
C PRO A 725 2.04 -7.59 -5.13
N VAL A 726 1.37 -8.06 -6.17
CA VAL A 726 0.03 -8.67 -6.11
C VAL A 726 0.09 -10.18 -6.39
N PRO A 727 -0.79 -10.99 -5.78
CA PRO A 727 -0.92 -12.40 -6.13
C PRO A 727 -1.25 -12.58 -7.62
N LEU A 728 -0.73 -13.65 -8.24
CA LEU A 728 -0.94 -13.93 -9.67
C LEU A 728 -2.43 -14.02 -10.05
N SER A 729 -3.26 -14.62 -9.18
CA SER A 729 -4.70 -14.69 -9.36
C SER A 729 -5.34 -13.30 -9.48
N ARG A 730 -5.00 -12.40 -8.55
CA ARG A 730 -5.48 -11.01 -8.56
C ARG A 730 -4.99 -10.24 -9.78
N PHE A 731 -3.75 -10.45 -10.19
CA PHE A 731 -3.19 -9.83 -11.39
C PHE A 731 -3.98 -10.25 -12.66
N LEU A 732 -4.18 -11.55 -12.86
CA LEU A 732 -4.94 -12.05 -14.01
C LEU A 732 -6.41 -11.64 -13.96
N HIS A 733 -7.00 -11.55 -12.77
CA HIS A 733 -8.36 -11.03 -12.61
C HIS A 733 -8.48 -9.58 -13.07
N ALA A 734 -7.52 -8.74 -12.68
CA ALA A 734 -7.51 -7.33 -13.08
C ALA A 734 -7.37 -7.18 -14.61
N LEU A 735 -6.58 -8.03 -15.26
CA LEU A 735 -6.46 -8.04 -16.73
C LEU A 735 -7.70 -8.61 -17.43
N PHE A 736 -8.28 -9.69 -16.89
CA PHE A 736 -9.32 -10.48 -17.54
C PHE A 736 -10.52 -10.72 -16.61
N PRO A 737 -11.27 -9.66 -16.22
CA PRO A 737 -12.30 -9.75 -15.18
C PRO A 737 -13.51 -10.60 -15.56
N HIS A 738 -13.72 -10.84 -16.86
CA HIS A 738 -14.82 -11.67 -17.38
C HIS A 738 -14.36 -13.03 -17.91
N ALA A 739 -13.07 -13.36 -17.81
CA ALA A 739 -12.55 -14.66 -18.25
C ALA A 739 -12.87 -15.74 -17.20
N ALA A 740 -13.29 -16.92 -17.68
CA ALA A 740 -13.51 -18.09 -16.82
C ALA A 740 -12.16 -18.72 -16.42
N LEU A 741 -11.56 -18.24 -15.33
CA LEU A 741 -10.42 -18.93 -14.70
C LEU A 741 -10.89 -20.18 -13.93
N PRO A 742 -10.03 -21.20 -13.74
CA PRO A 742 -10.50 -22.52 -13.34
C PRO A 742 -11.08 -22.49 -11.92
N ALA A 743 -12.37 -22.76 -11.78
CA ALA A 743 -12.90 -23.34 -10.57
C ALA A 743 -12.60 -24.85 -10.63
N SER A 744 -11.75 -25.34 -9.73
CA SER A 744 -11.59 -26.79 -9.55
C SER A 744 -12.79 -27.33 -8.77
N PRO A 745 -13.29 -28.54 -9.04
CA PRO A 745 -14.32 -29.17 -8.20
C PRO A 745 -13.93 -29.34 -6.72
N ALA A 746 -12.63 -29.31 -6.41
CA ALA A 746 -12.10 -29.30 -5.04
C ALA A 746 -12.06 -27.90 -4.40
N TRP A 747 -12.26 -26.83 -5.20
CA TRP A 747 -12.06 -25.43 -4.81
C TRP A 747 -13.21 -24.57 -5.37
N PRO A 748 -14.27 -24.34 -4.59
CA PRO A 748 -15.50 -23.70 -5.08
C PRO A 748 -15.34 -22.26 -5.59
N SER A 749 -14.21 -21.59 -5.33
CA SER A 749 -13.88 -20.28 -5.89
C SER A 749 -12.83 -20.41 -7.00
N ALA A 750 -13.11 -19.78 -8.15
CA ALA A 750 -12.29 -19.83 -9.38
C ALA A 750 -10.85 -19.26 -9.26
N TRP A 751 -10.45 -18.81 -8.06
CA TRP A 751 -9.26 -17.97 -7.86
C TRP A 751 -8.29 -18.47 -6.77
N ASN A 752 -8.62 -19.56 -6.07
CA ASN A 752 -7.78 -20.19 -5.03
C ASN A 752 -7.10 -21.48 -5.52
N ALA A 753 -6.44 -21.43 -6.69
CA ALA A 753 -5.65 -22.57 -7.17
C ALA A 753 -4.37 -22.73 -6.32
N PRO A 754 -4.06 -23.91 -5.77
CA PRO A 754 -2.80 -24.14 -5.05
C PRO A 754 -1.60 -23.95 -5.99
N GLY A 755 -0.61 -23.15 -5.56
CA GLY A 755 0.67 -22.92 -6.27
C GLY A 755 0.92 -21.49 -6.77
N TRP A 756 -0.09 -20.63 -6.84
CA TRP A 756 0.05 -19.25 -7.34
C TRP A 756 0.43 -18.21 -6.27
N GLU A 757 0.61 -18.64 -5.02
CA GLU A 757 1.09 -17.78 -3.93
C GLU A 757 2.58 -17.46 -4.02
N ALA A 758 3.34 -18.31 -4.72
CA ALA A 758 4.78 -18.16 -4.97
C ALA A 758 5.14 -18.78 -6.34
N PRO A 759 4.73 -18.14 -7.45
CA PRO A 759 4.82 -18.72 -8.78
C PRO A 759 6.27 -18.87 -9.25
N GLU A 760 6.58 -19.99 -9.90
CA GLU A 760 7.79 -20.17 -10.72
C GLU A 760 7.56 -19.50 -12.07
N VAL A 761 8.38 -18.49 -12.40
CA VAL A 761 8.25 -17.70 -13.62
C VAL A 761 9.45 -17.92 -14.52
N LEU A 762 9.20 -18.20 -15.80
CA LEU A 762 10.21 -18.14 -16.85
C LEU A 762 10.00 -16.89 -17.69
N VAL A 763 11.05 -16.07 -17.87
CA VAL A 763 11.08 -15.02 -18.88
C VAL A 763 12.05 -15.44 -19.97
N ALA A 764 11.51 -15.96 -21.08
CA ALA A 764 12.26 -16.47 -22.21
C ALA A 764 12.51 -15.36 -23.24
N GLY A 765 13.79 -15.02 -23.39
CA GLY A 765 14.31 -13.83 -24.10
C GLY A 765 13.96 -12.55 -23.36
N CYS A 766 14.53 -12.41 -22.16
CA CYS A 766 14.30 -11.26 -21.30
C CYS A 766 14.98 -9.98 -21.79
N GLY A 767 15.81 -10.03 -22.84
CA GLY A 767 16.59 -8.89 -23.32
C GLY A 767 17.38 -8.25 -22.19
N THR A 768 17.19 -6.94 -22.01
CA THR A 768 17.79 -6.13 -20.94
C THR A 768 17.04 -6.22 -19.60
N GLY A 769 16.15 -7.20 -19.46
CA GLY A 769 15.58 -7.64 -18.18
C GLY A 769 14.36 -6.89 -17.69
N ARG A 770 13.72 -6.04 -18.50
CA ARG A 770 12.58 -5.22 -18.04
C ARG A 770 11.40 -6.09 -17.60
N GLU A 771 11.06 -7.12 -18.37
CA GLU A 771 9.98 -8.06 -18.11
C GLU A 771 10.32 -8.99 -16.94
N ALA A 772 11.60 -9.32 -16.76
CA ALA A 772 12.08 -10.09 -15.61
C ALA A 772 11.98 -9.29 -14.31
N VAL A 773 12.42 -8.03 -14.33
CA VAL A 773 12.29 -7.09 -13.21
C VAL A 773 10.81 -6.87 -12.89
N TRP A 774 9.97 -6.65 -13.90
CA TRP A 774 8.53 -6.51 -13.73
C TRP A 774 7.90 -7.74 -13.06
N ALA A 775 8.19 -8.95 -13.55
CA ALA A 775 7.63 -10.17 -12.97
C ALA A 775 8.08 -10.35 -11.51
N ALA A 776 9.34 -10.08 -11.23
CA ALA A 776 9.94 -10.23 -9.91
C ALA A 776 9.41 -9.23 -8.86
N SER A 777 9.06 -8.01 -9.29
CA SER A 777 8.55 -6.96 -8.39
C SER A 777 7.02 -6.91 -8.32
N THR A 778 6.32 -7.41 -9.34
CA THR A 778 4.86 -7.29 -9.46
C THR A 778 4.14 -8.52 -8.94
N LEU A 779 4.70 -9.71 -9.15
CA LEU A 779 4.08 -10.97 -8.73
C LEU A 779 4.56 -11.35 -7.33
N LYS A 780 3.62 -11.45 -6.39
CA LYS A 780 3.92 -11.76 -4.99
C LYS A 780 4.67 -13.09 -4.86
N ASN A 781 5.79 -13.05 -4.14
CA ASN A 781 6.70 -14.18 -3.88
C ASN A 781 7.19 -14.93 -5.14
N ALA A 782 7.20 -14.30 -6.31
CA ALA A 782 7.64 -14.95 -7.53
C ALA A 782 9.13 -15.29 -7.49
N ARG A 783 9.49 -16.44 -8.07
CA ARG A 783 10.87 -16.84 -8.36
C ARG A 783 11.06 -16.85 -9.87
N VAL A 784 11.93 -15.97 -10.36
CA VAL A 784 12.07 -15.71 -11.79
C VAL A 784 13.36 -16.31 -12.34
N LEU A 785 13.26 -17.17 -13.34
CA LEU A 785 14.36 -17.50 -14.24
C LEU A 785 14.23 -16.65 -15.50
N ALA A 786 15.21 -15.80 -15.78
CA ALA A 786 15.25 -14.94 -16.94
C ALA A 786 16.41 -15.36 -17.85
N VAL A 787 16.09 -15.69 -19.10
CA VAL A 787 17.08 -16.17 -20.08
C VAL A 787 17.10 -15.33 -21.34
N ASP A 788 18.27 -15.19 -21.94
CA ASP A 788 18.45 -14.50 -23.22
C ASP A 788 19.65 -15.07 -24.00
N LEU A 789 19.74 -14.74 -25.29
CA LEU A 789 20.88 -15.11 -26.15
C LEU A 789 22.11 -14.23 -25.88
N SER A 790 21.91 -12.95 -25.55
CA SER A 790 22.99 -11.95 -25.40
C SER A 790 23.47 -11.85 -23.96
N ARG A 791 24.76 -12.14 -23.73
CA ARG A 791 25.37 -11.97 -22.40
C ARG A 791 25.48 -10.49 -22.04
N ARG A 792 25.65 -9.60 -23.03
CA ARG A 792 25.62 -8.14 -22.77
C ARG A 792 24.27 -7.66 -22.28
N SER A 793 23.17 -8.11 -22.90
CA SER A 793 21.83 -7.73 -22.45
C SER A 793 21.54 -8.26 -21.03
N LEU A 794 21.93 -9.52 -20.76
CA LEU A 794 21.81 -10.13 -19.42
C LEU A 794 22.68 -9.45 -18.36
N ALA A 795 23.88 -9.00 -18.71
CA ALA A 795 24.75 -8.31 -17.77
C ALA A 795 24.15 -6.96 -17.34
N TYR A 796 23.61 -6.22 -18.31
CA TYR A 796 22.84 -5.02 -18.04
C TYR A 796 21.61 -5.32 -17.17
N ALA A 797 20.82 -6.34 -17.53
CA ALA A 797 19.65 -6.78 -16.77
C ALA A 797 19.97 -7.11 -15.30
N THR A 798 21.04 -7.86 -15.10
CA THR A 798 21.54 -8.27 -13.78
C THR A 798 21.94 -7.06 -12.95
N ARG A 799 22.67 -6.10 -13.54
CA ARG A 799 23.04 -4.86 -12.85
C ARG A 799 21.82 -4.04 -12.46
N GLN A 800 20.85 -3.90 -13.36
CA GLN A 800 19.61 -3.17 -13.07
C GLN A 800 18.79 -3.84 -11.97
N SER A 801 18.65 -5.17 -12.00
CA SER A 801 17.99 -5.94 -10.95
C SER A 801 18.66 -5.74 -9.58
N ARG A 802 20.00 -5.77 -9.52
CA ARG A 802 20.78 -5.46 -8.30
C ARG A 802 20.57 -4.03 -7.82
N ARG A 803 20.51 -3.04 -8.73
CA ARG A 803 20.23 -1.62 -8.40
C ARG A 803 18.87 -1.45 -7.72
N LEU A 804 17.90 -2.28 -8.09
CA LEU A 804 16.54 -2.28 -7.52
C LEU A 804 16.41 -3.14 -6.26
N GLY A 805 17.49 -3.79 -5.81
CA GLY A 805 17.48 -4.65 -4.63
C GLY A 805 16.73 -5.98 -4.82
N LEU A 806 16.47 -6.39 -6.07
CA LEU A 806 15.76 -7.64 -6.35
C LEU A 806 16.72 -8.83 -6.20
N ASN A 807 16.32 -9.80 -5.38
CA ASN A 807 17.09 -11.01 -5.09
C ASN A 807 16.41 -12.30 -5.57
N ASN A 808 15.24 -12.18 -6.19
CA ASN A 808 14.38 -13.28 -6.65
C ASN A 808 14.45 -13.50 -8.17
N VAL A 809 15.53 -13.07 -8.83
CA VAL A 809 15.77 -13.23 -10.27
C VAL A 809 17.09 -13.93 -10.54
N GLU A 810 17.04 -15.05 -11.27
CA GLU A 810 18.19 -15.78 -11.80
C GLU A 810 18.34 -15.43 -13.28
N PHE A 811 19.48 -14.85 -13.67
CA PHE A 811 19.79 -14.53 -15.08
C PHE A 811 20.77 -15.56 -15.66
N ALA A 812 20.46 -16.08 -16.84
CA ALA A 812 21.34 -17.03 -17.51
C ALA A 812 21.27 -16.94 -19.05
N GLN A 813 22.37 -17.26 -19.72
CA GLN A 813 22.40 -17.36 -21.18
C GLN A 813 21.77 -18.68 -21.63
N ALA A 814 20.78 -18.62 -22.54
CA ALA A 814 20.20 -19.80 -23.14
C ALA A 814 19.55 -19.49 -24.49
N ASP A 815 19.54 -20.49 -25.37
CA ASP A 815 18.66 -20.54 -26.54
C ASP A 815 17.28 -21.08 -26.14
N LEU A 816 16.22 -20.36 -26.54
CA LEU A 816 14.82 -20.73 -26.28
C LEU A 816 14.51 -22.13 -26.81
N LEU A 817 15.04 -22.50 -27.98
CA LEU A 817 14.77 -23.79 -28.63
C LEU A 817 15.32 -25.00 -27.86
N GLU A 818 16.25 -24.77 -26.92
CA GLU A 818 16.92 -25.82 -26.15
C GLU A 818 16.42 -25.90 -24.70
N LEU A 819 15.45 -25.05 -24.30
CA LEU A 819 15.02 -24.94 -22.91
C LEU A 819 14.29 -26.18 -22.37
N GLU A 820 13.77 -27.07 -23.22
CA GLU A 820 13.20 -28.35 -22.79
C GLU A 820 14.20 -29.22 -22.00
N THR A 821 15.50 -29.02 -22.23
CA THR A 821 16.58 -29.75 -21.55
C THR A 821 16.75 -29.39 -20.08
N LEU A 822 16.13 -28.29 -19.61
CA LEU A 822 16.26 -27.82 -18.22
C LEU A 822 15.64 -28.77 -17.18
N GLY A 823 14.69 -29.63 -17.57
CA GLY A 823 13.96 -30.49 -16.64
C GLY A 823 13.08 -29.71 -15.63
N ARG A 824 12.84 -28.41 -15.87
CA ARG A 824 12.02 -27.52 -15.04
C ARG A 824 10.63 -27.31 -15.66
N ARG A 825 9.67 -26.92 -14.84
CA ARG A 825 8.30 -26.53 -15.24
C ARG A 825 7.87 -25.29 -14.49
N PHE A 826 7.15 -24.40 -15.16
CA PHE A 826 6.81 -23.05 -14.68
C PHE A 826 5.30 -22.85 -14.59
N ASP A 827 4.89 -22.03 -13.62
CA ASP A 827 3.49 -21.59 -13.45
C ASP A 827 3.16 -20.46 -14.44
N VAL A 828 4.16 -19.60 -14.71
CA VAL A 828 4.06 -18.48 -15.64
C VAL A 828 5.23 -18.50 -16.63
N VAL A 829 4.94 -18.32 -17.91
CA VAL A 829 5.96 -18.11 -18.96
C VAL A 829 5.72 -16.77 -19.65
N HIS A 830 6.74 -15.93 -19.79
CA HIS A 830 6.70 -14.72 -20.60
C HIS A 830 7.66 -14.84 -21.77
N SER A 831 7.17 -14.60 -22.99
CA SER A 831 8.00 -14.51 -24.19
C SER A 831 7.38 -13.54 -25.20
N VAL A 832 7.59 -12.25 -24.95
CA VAL A 832 6.93 -11.17 -25.72
C VAL A 832 7.81 -10.64 -26.86
N GLY A 833 9.14 -10.62 -26.67
CA GLY A 833 10.11 -10.04 -27.61
C GLY A 833 10.88 -11.03 -28.49
N VAL A 834 10.48 -12.29 -28.56
CA VAL A 834 11.35 -13.36 -29.12
C VAL A 834 10.74 -14.09 -30.31
N LEU A 835 9.51 -14.57 -30.16
CA LEU A 835 8.94 -15.56 -31.09
C LEU A 835 8.85 -15.05 -32.53
N HIS A 836 8.69 -13.74 -32.72
CA HIS A 836 8.66 -13.09 -34.02
C HIS A 836 10.04 -12.88 -34.67
N HIS A 837 11.15 -13.13 -33.96
CA HIS A 837 12.52 -13.12 -34.50
C HIS A 837 13.05 -14.53 -34.80
N MET A 838 12.22 -15.56 -34.65
CA MET A 838 12.60 -16.96 -34.92
C MET A 838 12.33 -17.36 -36.37
N GLU A 839 13.05 -18.38 -36.85
CA GLU A 839 12.77 -18.99 -38.16
C GLU A 839 11.40 -19.68 -38.20
N ASP A 840 11.11 -20.50 -37.18
CA ASP A 840 9.80 -21.13 -36.95
C ASP A 840 9.26 -20.72 -35.57
N PRO A 841 8.37 -19.72 -35.49
CA PRO A 841 7.73 -19.32 -34.23
C PRO A 841 6.92 -20.45 -33.57
N MET A 842 6.42 -21.41 -34.36
CA MET A 842 5.67 -22.55 -33.86
C MET A 842 6.58 -23.53 -33.09
N ALA A 843 7.84 -23.68 -33.50
CA ALA A 843 8.83 -24.47 -32.76
C ALA A 843 9.09 -23.86 -31.37
N GLY A 844 9.29 -22.54 -31.30
CA GLY A 844 9.43 -21.83 -30.02
C GLY A 844 8.21 -21.99 -29.13
N LEU A 845 7.00 -21.77 -29.67
CA LEU A 845 5.75 -21.95 -28.93
C LEU A 845 5.57 -23.39 -28.40
N ARG A 846 5.98 -24.43 -29.14
CA ARG A 846 5.94 -25.83 -28.67
C ARG A 846 6.82 -26.02 -27.44
N VAL A 847 8.06 -25.52 -27.48
CA VAL A 847 9.00 -25.59 -26.35
C VAL A 847 8.40 -24.90 -25.12
N LEU A 848 7.91 -23.66 -25.28
CA LEU A 848 7.30 -22.93 -24.18
C LEU A 848 6.05 -23.64 -23.61
N ARG A 849 5.21 -24.23 -24.48
CA ARG A 849 4.07 -25.05 -24.06
C ARG A 849 4.49 -26.26 -23.24
N GLY A 850 5.59 -26.91 -23.64
CA GLY A 850 6.18 -28.05 -22.93
C GLY A 850 6.73 -27.69 -21.54
N LEU A 851 7.12 -26.43 -21.33
CA LEU A 851 7.65 -25.92 -20.05
C LEU A 851 6.55 -25.48 -19.07
N LEU A 852 5.31 -25.29 -19.52
CA LEU A 852 4.19 -24.93 -18.65
C LEU A 852 3.71 -26.11 -17.80
N ARG A 853 3.41 -25.84 -16.52
CA ARG A 853 2.66 -26.76 -15.65
C ARG A 853 1.21 -26.91 -16.13
N PRO A 854 0.49 -27.97 -15.68
CA PRO A 854 -0.96 -28.04 -15.85
C PRO A 854 -1.63 -26.76 -15.34
N HIS A 855 -2.55 -26.19 -16.12
CA HIS A 855 -3.19 -24.90 -15.86
C HIS A 855 -2.26 -23.67 -15.77
N GLY A 856 -0.97 -23.82 -16.09
CA GLY A 856 -0.02 -22.72 -16.19
C GLY A 856 -0.46 -21.72 -17.27
N VAL A 857 -0.06 -20.46 -17.06
CA VAL A 857 -0.38 -19.34 -17.94
C VAL A 857 0.87 -18.84 -18.65
N MET A 858 0.69 -18.31 -19.85
CA MET A 858 1.78 -17.79 -20.64
C MET A 858 1.36 -16.52 -21.37
N GLU A 859 2.29 -15.57 -21.43
CA GLU A 859 2.17 -14.38 -22.26
C GLU A 859 3.12 -14.46 -23.45
N VAL A 860 2.58 -14.33 -24.66
CA VAL A 860 3.34 -14.38 -25.91
C VAL A 860 3.11 -13.15 -26.76
N GLY A 861 4.17 -12.71 -27.45
CA GLY A 861 4.18 -11.49 -28.25
C GLY A 861 4.45 -11.73 -29.73
N PHE A 862 3.61 -11.17 -30.60
CA PHE A 862 3.80 -11.22 -32.05
C PHE A 862 3.49 -9.88 -32.72
N TYR A 863 4.22 -9.55 -33.78
CA TYR A 863 3.90 -8.38 -34.60
C TYR A 863 2.70 -8.65 -35.51
N SER A 864 1.76 -7.70 -35.53
CA SER A 864 0.61 -7.70 -36.44
C SER A 864 1.06 -7.45 -37.87
N ALA A 865 0.63 -8.31 -38.80
CA ALA A 865 0.83 -8.10 -40.23
C ALA A 865 0.13 -6.82 -40.74
N ALA A 866 -0.99 -6.42 -40.13
CA ALA A 866 -1.69 -5.19 -40.49
C ALA A 866 -0.95 -3.95 -39.97
N ALA A 867 -0.59 -3.96 -38.69
CA ALA A 867 0.04 -2.81 -38.04
C ALA A 867 1.50 -2.59 -38.46
N ARG A 868 2.17 -3.59 -39.05
CA ARG A 868 3.54 -3.46 -39.58
C ARG A 868 3.67 -2.89 -40.97
N ARG A 869 2.57 -2.61 -41.69
CA ARG A 869 2.63 -2.00 -43.03
C ARG A 869 3.47 -0.71 -43.12
N PRO A 870 3.38 0.26 -42.19
CA PRO A 870 4.22 1.46 -42.26
C PRO A 870 5.72 1.17 -42.09
N ILE A 871 6.07 0.20 -41.23
CA ILE A 871 7.45 -0.23 -41.02
C ILE A 871 7.99 -0.93 -42.27
N LEU A 872 7.19 -1.80 -42.91
CA LEU A 872 7.56 -2.43 -44.18
C LEU A 872 7.79 -1.39 -45.29
N ALA A 873 6.95 -0.35 -45.36
CA ALA A 873 7.15 0.75 -46.30
C ALA A 873 8.45 1.53 -46.02
N ALA A 874 8.79 1.76 -44.75
CA ALA A 874 10.07 2.38 -44.37
C ALA A 874 11.26 1.49 -44.72
N ARG A 875 11.19 0.18 -44.43
CA ARG A 875 12.24 -0.79 -44.79
C ARG A 875 12.49 -0.85 -46.29
N GLN A 876 11.42 -0.85 -47.10
CA GLN A 876 11.53 -0.80 -48.55
C GLN A 876 12.22 0.50 -49.02
N PHE A 877 11.78 1.65 -48.50
CA PHE A 877 12.38 2.95 -48.81
C PHE A 877 13.89 3.02 -48.50
N ILE A 878 14.31 2.36 -47.42
CA ILE A 878 15.72 2.28 -47.00
C ILE A 878 16.52 1.32 -47.89
N ALA A 879 15.96 0.15 -48.19
CA ALA A 879 16.60 -0.87 -49.00
C ALA A 879 16.97 -0.34 -50.39
N GLU A 880 16.13 0.51 -50.98
CA GLU A 880 16.39 1.19 -52.26
C GLU A 880 17.61 2.14 -52.21
N ARG A 881 18.01 2.60 -51.03
CA ARG A 881 19.13 3.54 -50.81
C ARG A 881 20.42 2.87 -50.37
N GLY A 882 20.36 1.61 -49.93
CA GLY A 882 21.55 0.80 -49.60
C GLY A 882 22.34 1.29 -48.38
N HIS A 883 21.70 1.97 -47.43
CA HIS A 883 22.37 2.40 -46.19
C HIS A 883 22.76 1.19 -45.33
N PRO A 884 24.00 1.10 -44.81
CA PRO A 884 24.44 -0.01 -43.97
C PRO A 884 23.82 0.05 -42.56
N SER A 885 23.79 -1.08 -41.84
CA SER A 885 23.32 -1.15 -40.45
C SER A 885 24.33 -0.63 -39.41
N THR A 886 25.08 0.41 -39.77
CA THR A 886 26.05 1.10 -38.90
C THR A 886 25.44 2.37 -38.31
N LEU A 887 26.08 2.98 -37.30
CA LEU A 887 25.64 4.25 -36.72
C LEU A 887 25.43 5.34 -37.79
N ASP A 888 26.36 5.49 -38.73
CA ASP A 888 26.25 6.51 -39.78
C ASP A 888 25.15 6.19 -40.79
N GLY A 889 24.95 4.91 -41.12
CA GLY A 889 23.83 4.49 -41.95
C GLY A 889 22.47 4.76 -41.28
N ILE A 890 22.38 4.53 -39.97
CA ILE A 890 21.18 4.84 -39.17
C ILE A 890 20.91 6.34 -39.15
N ARG A 891 21.94 7.17 -38.93
CA ARG A 891 21.82 8.65 -39.01
C ARG A 891 21.29 9.11 -40.36
N HIS A 892 21.82 8.54 -41.46
CA HIS A 892 21.35 8.87 -42.82
C HIS A 892 19.89 8.45 -43.04
N VAL A 893 19.53 7.22 -42.67
CA VAL A 893 18.15 6.74 -42.76
C VAL A 893 17.18 7.64 -42.01
N ARG A 894 17.53 8.03 -40.78
CA ARG A 894 16.68 8.89 -39.96
C ARG A 894 16.49 10.26 -40.61
N ARG A 895 17.57 10.87 -41.11
CA ARG A 895 17.52 12.14 -41.84
C ARG A 895 16.62 12.04 -43.08
N ASP A 896 16.81 10.99 -43.88
CA ASP A 896 16.04 10.79 -45.11
C ASP A 896 14.54 10.62 -44.80
N ILE A 897 14.18 9.87 -43.75
CA ILE A 897 12.79 9.67 -43.31
C ILE A 897 12.17 10.96 -42.76
N LEU A 898 12.90 11.73 -41.96
CA LEU A 898 12.42 13.01 -41.41
C LEU A 898 12.24 14.07 -42.50
N GLY A 899 12.95 13.96 -43.62
CA GLY A 899 12.82 14.84 -44.79
C GLY A 899 11.64 14.51 -45.72
N LEU A 900 10.94 13.39 -45.51
CA LEU A 900 9.77 13.02 -46.30
C LEU A 900 8.59 13.97 -46.03
N PRO A 901 7.65 14.18 -46.98
CA PRO A 901 6.47 15.00 -46.73
C PRO A 901 5.54 14.40 -45.66
N ASP A 902 4.74 15.25 -45.02
CA ASP A 902 3.71 14.81 -44.09
C ASP A 902 2.72 13.87 -44.81
N GLY A 903 2.36 12.76 -44.16
CA GLY A 903 1.47 11.73 -44.73
C GLY A 903 2.18 10.63 -45.55
N HIS A 904 3.50 10.72 -45.79
CA HIS A 904 4.23 9.60 -46.40
C HIS A 904 4.22 8.36 -45.48
N PRO A 905 3.90 7.14 -45.97
CA PRO A 905 3.79 5.95 -45.13
C PRO A 905 5.05 5.63 -44.32
N ALA A 906 6.23 5.79 -44.92
CA ALA A 906 7.51 5.58 -44.23
C ALA A 906 7.81 6.62 -43.14
N ARG A 907 7.19 7.81 -43.16
CA ARG A 907 7.43 8.85 -42.15
C ARG A 907 6.79 8.53 -40.81
N VAL A 908 5.77 7.67 -40.79
CA VAL A 908 5.04 7.25 -39.58
C VAL A 908 5.97 6.66 -38.52
N VAL A 909 7.08 6.01 -38.93
CA VAL A 909 8.04 5.42 -37.99
C VAL A 909 8.72 6.45 -37.08
N ALA A 910 8.76 7.74 -37.47
CA ALA A 910 9.26 8.83 -36.62
C ALA A 910 8.34 9.15 -35.42
N HIS A 911 7.14 8.56 -35.36
CA HIS A 911 6.31 8.57 -34.17
C HIS A 911 6.74 7.54 -33.12
N SER A 912 7.46 6.49 -33.53
CA SER A 912 7.97 5.49 -32.59
C SER A 912 9.14 6.07 -31.77
N PRO A 913 9.17 5.87 -30.44
CA PRO A 913 10.34 6.15 -29.61
C PRO A 913 11.59 5.43 -30.11
N ASP A 914 11.44 4.23 -30.67
CA ASP A 914 12.55 3.41 -31.17
C ASP A 914 13.31 4.10 -32.31
N PHE A 915 12.67 5.05 -33.00
CA PHE A 915 13.34 5.84 -34.04
C PHE A 915 14.46 6.73 -33.49
N TYR A 916 14.51 7.02 -32.18
CA TYR A 916 15.39 8.03 -31.58
C TYR A 916 16.60 7.44 -30.84
N GLY A 917 16.90 6.15 -31.01
CA GLY A 917 18.13 5.51 -30.54
C GLY A 917 18.77 4.66 -31.63
N THR A 918 20.08 4.45 -31.59
CA THR A 918 20.79 3.71 -32.65
C THR A 918 20.32 2.25 -32.74
N SER A 919 20.40 1.49 -31.66
CA SER A 919 20.03 0.06 -31.65
C SER A 919 18.52 -0.13 -31.80
N ALA A 920 17.74 0.76 -31.20
CA ALA A 920 16.29 0.77 -31.33
C ALA A 920 15.85 1.00 -32.79
N CYS A 921 16.48 1.95 -33.47
CA CYS A 921 16.17 2.28 -34.86
C CYS A 921 16.66 1.16 -35.79
N ARG A 922 17.81 0.54 -35.49
CA ARG A 922 18.28 -0.67 -36.18
C ARG A 922 17.30 -1.82 -36.03
N ASP A 923 16.79 -2.07 -34.84
CA ASP A 923 15.79 -3.10 -34.55
C ASP A 923 14.49 -2.82 -35.33
N LEU A 924 14.02 -1.56 -35.31
CA LEU A 924 12.82 -1.15 -36.04
C LEU A 924 12.97 -1.29 -37.56
N LEU A 925 14.08 -0.84 -38.15
CA LEU A 925 14.20 -0.60 -39.59
C LEU A 925 15.19 -1.52 -40.32
N MET A 926 16.04 -2.24 -39.62
CA MET A 926 17.14 -3.02 -40.18
C MET A 926 17.36 -4.36 -39.47
N HIS A 927 16.33 -4.90 -38.80
CA HIS A 927 16.43 -6.18 -38.13
C HIS A 927 16.80 -7.30 -39.10
N VAL A 928 17.68 -8.20 -38.68
CA VAL A 928 18.17 -9.32 -39.51
C VAL A 928 17.07 -10.31 -39.89
N HIS A 929 16.08 -10.51 -39.02
CA HIS A 929 14.96 -11.42 -39.23
C HIS A 929 13.74 -11.02 -38.39
N GLU A 930 12.61 -10.70 -39.02
CA GLU A 930 11.35 -10.36 -38.34
C GLU A 930 10.18 -10.98 -39.09
N LEU A 931 9.32 -11.67 -38.35
CA LEU A 931 8.08 -12.25 -38.83
C LEU A 931 6.88 -11.52 -38.24
N HIS A 932 5.81 -11.50 -39.02
CA HIS A 932 4.54 -10.90 -38.65
C HIS A 932 3.43 -11.93 -38.88
N VAL A 933 2.50 -12.01 -37.94
CA VAL A 933 1.44 -13.02 -37.93
C VAL A 933 0.08 -12.36 -38.11
N THR A 934 -0.92 -13.19 -38.38
CA THR A 934 -2.33 -12.77 -38.41
C THR A 934 -3.07 -13.41 -37.23
N LEU A 935 -4.19 -12.82 -36.81
CA LEU A 935 -5.01 -13.39 -35.75
C LEU A 935 -5.58 -14.78 -36.10
N PRO A 936 -5.95 -15.10 -37.36
CA PRO A 936 -6.27 -16.46 -37.78
C PRO A 936 -5.11 -17.45 -37.62
N TRP A 937 -3.86 -17.04 -37.92
CA TRP A 937 -2.69 -17.89 -37.66
C TRP A 937 -2.52 -18.16 -36.17
N LEU A 938 -2.63 -17.11 -35.33
CA LEU A 938 -2.52 -17.25 -33.88
C LEU A 938 -3.59 -18.23 -33.35
N ALA A 939 -4.84 -18.09 -33.80
CA ALA A 939 -5.92 -19.00 -33.42
C ALA A 939 -5.60 -20.47 -33.74
N GLY A 940 -5.09 -20.75 -34.95
CA GLY A 940 -4.68 -22.10 -35.35
C GLY A 940 -3.49 -22.64 -34.55
N ALA A 941 -2.53 -21.78 -34.20
CA ALA A 941 -1.39 -22.15 -33.36
C ALA A 941 -1.83 -22.53 -31.93
N LEU A 942 -2.74 -21.75 -31.33
CA LEU A 942 -3.26 -22.04 -30.00
C LEU A 942 -4.07 -23.33 -29.97
N GLU A 943 -4.91 -23.56 -30.98
CA GLU A 943 -5.68 -24.81 -31.11
C GLU A 943 -4.75 -26.04 -31.22
N THR A 944 -3.74 -25.96 -32.08
CA THR A 944 -2.75 -27.03 -32.30
C THR A 944 -2.00 -27.39 -31.02
N LEU A 945 -1.74 -26.42 -30.14
CA LEU A 945 -1.01 -26.62 -28.88
C LEU A 945 -1.89 -26.92 -27.66
N GLY A 946 -3.22 -27.00 -27.85
CA GLY A 946 -4.14 -27.14 -26.73
C GLY A 946 -4.05 -25.97 -25.74
N LEU A 947 -3.88 -24.76 -26.27
CA LEU A 947 -3.86 -23.52 -25.51
C LEU A 947 -5.21 -22.80 -25.64
N GLU A 948 -5.65 -22.23 -24.52
CA GLU A 948 -6.84 -21.41 -24.45
C GLU A 948 -6.44 -19.93 -24.40
N PHE A 949 -7.10 -19.11 -25.20
CA PHE A 949 -6.87 -17.67 -25.22
C PHE A 949 -7.66 -16.99 -24.10
N LEU A 950 -6.97 -16.27 -23.21
CA LEU A 950 -7.59 -15.52 -22.11
C LEU A 950 -7.92 -14.08 -22.51
N GLY A 951 -7.07 -13.47 -23.34
CA GLY A 951 -7.23 -12.08 -23.79
C GLY A 951 -5.90 -11.45 -24.18
N PHE A 952 -5.95 -10.21 -24.68
CA PHE A 952 -4.77 -9.39 -24.92
C PHE A 952 -4.47 -8.49 -23.73
N ARG A 953 -3.19 -8.32 -23.38
CA ARG A 953 -2.77 -7.14 -22.60
C ARG A 953 -2.79 -5.93 -23.52
N LEU A 954 -3.62 -4.95 -23.20
CA LEU A 954 -3.82 -3.75 -24.01
C LEU A 954 -3.06 -2.57 -23.38
N ALA A 955 -2.30 -1.85 -24.20
CA ALA A 955 -1.58 -0.65 -23.76
C ALA A 955 -2.53 0.55 -23.58
N ASP A 956 -3.58 0.64 -24.39
CA ASP A 956 -4.59 1.71 -24.36
C ASP A 956 -5.93 1.15 -23.85
N PRO A 957 -6.43 1.60 -22.69
CA PRO A 957 -7.73 1.19 -22.15
C PRO A 957 -8.91 1.42 -23.11
N ALA A 958 -8.81 2.40 -24.02
CA ALA A 958 -9.86 2.70 -24.99
C ALA A 958 -10.09 1.58 -26.00
N VAL A 959 -9.07 0.74 -26.26
CA VAL A 959 -9.18 -0.41 -27.16
C VAL A 959 -10.16 -1.45 -26.61
N ALA A 960 -10.15 -1.69 -25.29
CA ALA A 960 -11.10 -2.60 -24.65
C ALA A 960 -12.54 -2.08 -24.74
N ALA A 961 -12.74 -0.78 -24.51
CA ALA A 961 -14.05 -0.14 -24.62
C ALA A 961 -14.58 -0.20 -26.06
N LEU A 962 -13.71 0.06 -27.05
CA LEU A 962 -14.04 -0.05 -28.47
C LEU A 962 -14.49 -1.48 -28.82
N TYR A 963 -13.76 -2.51 -28.38
CA TYR A 963 -14.11 -3.90 -28.62
C TYR A 963 -15.49 -4.24 -28.03
N ARG A 964 -15.71 -3.94 -26.74
CA ARG A 964 -16.98 -4.28 -26.05
C ARG A 964 -18.17 -3.52 -26.63
N LYS A 965 -17.97 -2.28 -27.08
CA LYS A 965 -19.00 -1.53 -27.81
C LYS A 965 -19.35 -2.18 -29.14
N ARG A 966 -18.33 -2.70 -29.85
CA ARG A 966 -18.50 -3.34 -31.16
C ARG A 966 -19.11 -4.74 -31.07
N PHE A 967 -18.81 -5.46 -29.99
CA PHE A 967 -19.21 -6.85 -29.74
C PHE A 967 -19.74 -7.04 -28.30
N PRO A 968 -20.91 -6.49 -27.96
CA PRO A 968 -21.48 -6.54 -26.61
C PRO A 968 -21.78 -7.96 -26.13
N GLU A 969 -21.91 -8.92 -27.05
CA GLU A 969 -22.13 -10.33 -26.74
C GLU A 969 -20.85 -11.08 -26.31
N ASP A 970 -19.69 -10.42 -26.32
CA ASP A 970 -18.39 -10.97 -25.89
C ASP A 970 -17.64 -10.01 -24.96
N PRO A 971 -18.18 -9.75 -23.75
CA PRO A 971 -17.56 -8.83 -22.79
C PRO A 971 -16.18 -9.30 -22.31
N ALA A 972 -15.91 -10.60 -22.39
CA ALA A 972 -14.63 -11.21 -22.05
C ALA A 972 -13.53 -10.99 -23.09
N MET A 973 -13.87 -10.57 -24.31
CA MET A 973 -12.92 -10.27 -25.38
C MET A 973 -12.04 -11.48 -25.76
N THR A 974 -12.61 -12.67 -25.72
CA THR A 974 -11.90 -13.95 -25.91
C THR A 974 -11.97 -14.48 -27.35
N SER A 975 -12.69 -13.81 -28.26
CA SER A 975 -12.80 -14.23 -29.65
C SER A 975 -11.72 -13.59 -30.54
N LEU A 976 -10.69 -14.37 -30.92
CA LEU A 976 -9.68 -13.92 -31.89
C LEU A 976 -10.30 -13.55 -33.25
N ALA A 977 -11.40 -14.19 -33.65
CA ALA A 977 -12.10 -13.85 -34.90
C ALA A 977 -12.80 -12.49 -34.85
N ARG A 978 -13.27 -12.05 -33.67
CA ARG A 978 -13.81 -10.70 -33.48
C ARG A 978 -12.70 -9.66 -33.43
N TRP A 979 -11.57 -9.98 -32.78
CA TRP A 979 -10.37 -9.14 -32.83
C TRP A 979 -9.87 -8.95 -34.27
N ASP A 980 -9.90 -10.00 -35.11
CA ASP A 980 -9.51 -9.94 -36.52
C ASP A 980 -10.40 -8.96 -37.31
N ARG A 981 -11.72 -9.01 -37.09
CA ARG A 981 -12.64 -8.02 -37.68
C ARG A 981 -12.36 -6.61 -37.21
N LEU A 982 -12.06 -6.42 -35.92
CA LEU A 982 -11.76 -5.10 -35.37
C LEU A 982 -10.43 -4.55 -35.92
N GLU A 983 -9.41 -5.38 -36.07
CA GLU A 983 -8.14 -4.98 -36.69
C GLU A 983 -8.30 -4.65 -38.17
N ALA A 984 -9.19 -5.34 -38.89
CA ALA A 984 -9.52 -4.98 -40.26
C ALA A 984 -10.15 -3.58 -40.37
N GLU A 985 -10.96 -3.18 -39.38
CA GLU A 985 -11.53 -1.82 -39.27
C GLU A 985 -10.47 -0.80 -38.78
N TYR A 986 -9.58 -1.21 -37.89
CA TYR A 986 -8.55 -0.37 -37.26
C TYR A 986 -7.15 -1.02 -37.35
N PRO A 987 -6.45 -0.92 -38.50
CA PRO A 987 -5.20 -1.67 -38.75
C PRO A 987 -4.04 -1.40 -37.80
N MET A 988 -4.06 -0.28 -37.07
CA MET A 988 -3.02 0.12 -36.12
C MET A 988 -3.37 -0.19 -34.66
N ILE A 989 -4.50 -0.86 -34.39
CA ILE A 989 -4.96 -1.17 -33.02
C ILE A 989 -3.93 -2.00 -32.23
N PHE A 990 -3.10 -2.78 -32.92
CA PHE A 990 -1.94 -3.49 -32.38
C PHE A 990 -0.60 -2.92 -32.89
N GLY A 991 -0.47 -1.59 -32.92
CA GLY A 991 0.75 -0.87 -33.32
C GLY A 991 2.01 -1.24 -32.54
N GLY A 992 1.85 -1.73 -31.32
CA GLY A 992 2.91 -2.40 -30.56
C GLY A 992 3.05 -3.86 -30.98
N LEU A 993 2.41 -4.76 -30.22
CA LEU A 993 2.43 -6.22 -30.37
C LEU A 993 1.05 -6.80 -30.04
N TYR A 994 0.72 -7.95 -30.61
CA TYR A 994 -0.26 -8.87 -30.00
C TYR A 994 0.37 -9.44 -28.72
N GLN A 995 0.01 -8.91 -27.54
CA GLN A 995 0.43 -9.47 -26.25
C GLN A 995 -0.65 -10.43 -25.72
N ALA A 996 -0.64 -11.66 -26.22
CA ALA A 996 -1.68 -12.65 -25.93
C ALA A 996 -1.37 -13.41 -24.65
N TRP A 997 -2.32 -13.40 -23.71
CA TRP A 997 -2.33 -14.29 -22.56
C TRP A 997 -3.09 -15.57 -22.90
N VAL A 998 -2.44 -16.69 -22.62
CA VAL A 998 -2.95 -18.02 -22.92
C VAL A 998 -2.77 -18.97 -21.74
N ARG A 999 -3.59 -20.01 -21.69
CA ARG A 999 -3.60 -21.03 -20.63
C ARG A 999 -3.45 -22.42 -21.23
N ALA A 1000 -2.68 -23.27 -20.55
CA ALA A 1000 -2.65 -24.69 -20.81
C ALA A 1000 -4.01 -25.34 -20.53
N ARG A 1001 -4.66 -25.99 -21.52
CA ARG A 1001 -5.79 -26.88 -21.23
C ARG A 1001 -5.31 -28.05 -20.35
N GLY A 1002 -6.13 -28.38 -19.35
CA GLY A 1002 -5.85 -29.43 -18.36
C GLY A 1002 -5.88 -30.83 -18.95
#